data_AF-A0A438ITG8-F1
#
_entry.id   AF-A0A438ITG8-F1
#
_cell.length_a   1.000
_cell.length_b   1.000
_cell.length_c   1.000
_cell.angle_alpha   90.00
_cell.angle_beta   90.00
_cell.angle_gamma   90.00
#
_symmetry.space_group_name_H-M   'P 1'
#
loop_
_entity.id
_entity.type
_entity.pdbx_description
1 polymer ?
#
loop_
_entity_poly.entity_id
_entity_poly.type
_entity_poly.pdbx_seq_one_letter_code
_entity_poly.pdbx_strand_id
1 'polypeptide(L)'
;MEEGEMVCEAARKGDTAKLRALIDSGADVSFFDREGLSPLMHAARLGHADAVKILLEAGAPWNALSPSNLSAGDFAMDSGHQEAFEVLLNAATLYKWLAKVLANRLKRVVGKVVSKAQNAFVQGRQILDAVLVANEVLDSVLKNKEEAVLYKLDIEKAYDHLEWSFVFSVMSKMGFGEKWIRWMKWCISTVSFSVLVNGSPSAFSSLLRSAIVGGFVSACKARSRGGEGVNVSHLLFADDTLIFCGASKVELLHLSWILMWFETMSGLRINLDKSELISVGCVDDVEDLATAIGCKVGSLPTTYLGLPLGAQYRSLAVWDGVEEKMRKKLARWKSQYISKGGRITLIRSTLANMPIYFMSMLSMPRKVRLRLERIQRDFLWGGGALERKIHLVRWELVCLEKDNGGLGVKSLSILNKALLCKWSWRFAIERETFWNQVIRGKYGEEQGGWSSKEARGGREGGGGGAAWVKFWKDIWCGDKPLCVSFPSLFALAVSKDAWVKDVWRCNEGGGSWSPLFSRLFNNWELDEVCSFFVVALNGKQIQQGVDDRVIWRETNCGKFSVKSLYKSLVSGHPISFPSSAIWKVSVQPRWVLPATVKEMLSGWNGTFVGKKRKGVWKVQVIMKSLNSLGSSELILTLFSGIQAELILGTITRKANKNGDSDEDYLGDRITFSEDKLMDSNSKAIMMAWEKPLMEAHAKAVCSGGGHILNIGFGMGLVDTAIQQYKPATHTIIEAHPEVYNRMLHTGWGEKDNVKIIFGRWQDVLPQLESYDGIFFDTYGEYYEDLREFHQHLPTLLKPGGIYSFFNGLCGGNAFFHVVYCHLVSLELENLGYSTQLIPLPVKDCLGEEVWEGVKHKYWKLDTYYLPVCQSLQDSE
;
A
#
# COMPACT_ATOMS: atom_id res chain seq x y z
N MET A 1 -28.20 9.62 51.99
CA MET A 1 -27.63 9.02 50.77
C MET A 1 -28.13 9.87 49.63
N GLU A 2 -27.24 10.41 48.80
CA GLU A 2 -27.66 11.08 47.57
C GLU A 2 -28.40 10.07 46.68
N GLU A 3 -29.38 10.52 45.90
CA GLU A 3 -30.21 9.63 45.06
C GLU A 3 -29.35 8.79 44.10
N GLY A 4 -28.26 9.35 43.55
CA GLY A 4 -27.30 8.62 42.72
C GLY A 4 -26.57 7.48 43.45
N GLU A 5 -26.28 7.66 44.74
CA GLU A 5 -25.63 6.64 45.59
C GLU A 5 -26.60 5.47 45.86
N MET A 6 -27.90 5.75 45.95
CA MET A 6 -28.95 4.73 46.07
C MET A 6 -29.13 3.91 44.79
N VAL A 7 -28.98 4.52 43.61
CA VAL A 7 -29.02 3.81 42.33
C VAL A 7 -27.82 2.87 42.19
N CYS A 8 -26.62 3.32 42.56
CA CYS A 8 -25.42 2.47 42.60
C CYS A 8 -25.59 1.26 43.52
N GLU A 9 -26.16 1.46 44.72
CA GLU A 9 -26.38 0.38 45.68
C GLU A 9 -27.46 -0.61 45.22
N ALA A 10 -28.55 -0.12 44.61
CA ALA A 10 -29.58 -0.97 44.02
C ALA A 10 -29.01 -1.81 42.85
N ALA A 11 -28.17 -1.20 42.00
CA ALA A 11 -27.48 -1.89 40.93
C ALA A 11 -26.47 -2.94 41.43
N ARG A 12 -25.76 -2.65 42.53
CA ARG A 12 -24.83 -3.57 43.18
C ARG A 12 -25.54 -4.79 43.79
N LYS A 13 -26.77 -4.64 44.25
CA LYS A 13 -27.59 -5.73 44.78
C LYS A 13 -28.41 -6.48 43.73
N GLY A 14 -28.46 -5.95 42.50
CA GLY A 14 -29.34 -6.46 41.45
C GLY A 14 -30.83 -6.26 41.76
N ASP A 15 -31.20 -5.30 42.61
CA ASP A 15 -32.59 -5.04 43.02
C ASP A 15 -33.33 -4.29 41.91
N THR A 16 -33.95 -5.05 41.00
CA THR A 16 -34.63 -4.55 39.81
C THR A 16 -35.88 -3.72 40.15
N ALA A 17 -36.59 -4.05 41.22
CA ALA A 17 -37.79 -3.31 41.66
C ALA A 17 -37.40 -1.93 42.19
N LYS A 18 -36.35 -1.87 43.02
CA LYS A 18 -35.84 -0.61 43.56
C LYS A 18 -35.19 0.25 42.48
N LEU A 19 -34.45 -0.36 41.53
CA LEU A 19 -33.90 0.37 40.39
C LEU A 19 -34.99 1.07 39.57
N ARG A 20 -36.08 0.37 39.23
CA ARG A 20 -37.20 0.97 38.49
C ARG A 20 -37.84 2.12 39.25
N ALA A 21 -38.13 1.94 40.54
CA ALA A 21 -38.72 2.99 41.36
C ALA A 21 -37.84 4.25 41.43
N LEU A 22 -36.51 4.10 41.51
CA LEU A 22 -35.57 5.22 41.53
C LEU A 22 -35.43 5.91 40.17
N ILE A 23 -35.45 5.14 39.09
CA ILE A 23 -35.43 5.68 37.72
C ILE A 23 -36.72 6.48 37.45
N ASP A 24 -37.87 5.95 37.86
CA ASP A 24 -39.17 6.61 37.69
C ASP A 24 -39.27 7.90 38.54
N SER A 25 -38.56 7.98 39.68
CA SER A 25 -38.44 9.22 40.46
C SER A 25 -37.43 10.22 39.90
N GLY A 26 -36.78 9.92 38.77
CA GLY A 26 -35.85 10.81 38.07
C GLY A 26 -34.38 10.70 38.50
N ALA A 27 -33.98 9.60 39.16
CA ALA A 27 -32.59 9.44 39.60
C ALA A 27 -31.62 9.31 38.42
N ASP A 28 -30.43 9.92 38.56
CA ASP A 28 -29.41 9.94 37.51
C ASP A 28 -28.69 8.60 37.38
N VAL A 29 -28.96 7.89 36.27
CA VAL A 29 -28.32 6.61 35.93
C VAL A 29 -26.90 6.75 35.37
N SER A 30 -26.45 7.98 35.12
CA SER A 30 -25.07 8.31 34.68
C SER A 30 -24.14 8.72 35.83
N PHE A 31 -24.64 8.71 37.07
CA PHE A 31 -23.89 9.06 38.27
C PHE A 31 -22.65 8.18 38.46
N PHE A 32 -21.56 8.79 38.95
CA PHE A 32 -20.35 8.08 39.37
C PHE A 32 -20.22 8.16 40.88
N ASP A 33 -20.05 7.00 41.53
CA ASP A 33 -19.84 6.96 42.97
C ASP A 33 -18.41 7.40 43.37
N ARG A 34 -18.11 7.31 44.67
CA ARG A 34 -16.79 7.66 45.23
C ARG A 34 -15.65 6.78 44.70
N GLU A 35 -15.94 5.60 44.15
CA GLU A 35 -14.97 4.71 43.50
C GLU A 35 -14.77 5.08 42.02
N GLY A 36 -15.54 6.03 41.49
CA GLY A 36 -15.56 6.37 40.08
C GLY A 36 -16.25 5.31 39.22
N LEU A 37 -17.18 4.54 39.80
CA LEU A 37 -17.95 3.52 39.09
C LEU A 37 -19.41 3.96 38.91
N SER A 38 -19.97 3.65 37.75
CA SER A 38 -21.39 3.88 37.47
C SER A 38 -22.28 2.73 37.95
N PRO A 39 -23.60 2.94 38.14
CA PRO A 39 -24.53 1.87 38.46
C PRO A 39 -24.43 0.70 37.46
N LEU A 40 -24.26 1.00 36.18
CA LEU A 40 -24.13 0.00 35.12
C LEU A 40 -22.85 -0.84 35.27
N MET A 41 -21.73 -0.23 35.69
CA MET A 41 -20.50 -0.97 35.98
C MET A 41 -20.65 -1.90 37.19
N HIS A 42 -21.35 -1.46 38.24
CA HIS A 42 -21.63 -2.31 39.41
C HIS A 42 -22.50 -3.52 39.04
N ALA A 43 -23.59 -3.29 38.30
CA ALA A 43 -24.46 -4.36 37.83
C ALA A 43 -23.72 -5.35 36.91
N ALA A 44 -22.87 -4.84 36.01
CA ALA A 44 -22.08 -5.68 35.10
C ALA A 44 -20.97 -6.48 35.80
N ARG A 45 -20.26 -5.86 36.75
CA ARG A 45 -19.20 -6.50 37.55
C ARG A 45 -19.70 -7.67 38.38
N LEU A 46 -20.96 -7.61 38.83
CA LEU A 46 -21.62 -8.62 39.67
C LEU A 46 -22.56 -9.54 38.89
N GLY A 47 -22.66 -9.37 37.57
CA GLY A 47 -23.40 -10.27 36.69
C GLY A 47 -24.92 -10.12 36.73
N HIS A 48 -25.45 -9.00 37.21
CA HIS A 48 -26.89 -8.75 37.30
C HIS A 48 -27.47 -8.33 35.93
N ALA A 49 -27.68 -9.28 35.02
CA ALA A 49 -28.11 -9.04 33.65
C ALA A 49 -29.43 -8.24 33.55
N ASP A 50 -30.42 -8.52 34.39
CA ASP A 50 -31.69 -7.77 34.42
C ASP A 50 -31.52 -6.32 34.88
N ALA A 51 -30.65 -6.08 35.86
CA ALA A 51 -30.30 -4.73 36.31
C ALA A 51 -29.54 -3.97 35.21
N VAL A 52 -28.61 -4.64 34.51
CA VAL A 52 -27.92 -4.09 33.33
C VAL A 52 -28.94 -3.69 32.26
N LYS A 53 -29.93 -4.53 31.97
CA LYS A 53 -30.98 -4.24 30.98
C LYS A 53 -31.82 -3.01 31.37
N ILE A 54 -32.28 -2.94 32.63
CA ILE A 54 -33.07 -1.81 33.13
C ILE A 54 -32.27 -0.50 33.06
N LEU A 55 -30.99 -0.53 33.46
CA LEU A 55 -30.12 0.63 33.41
C LEU A 55 -29.87 1.10 31.97
N LEU A 56 -29.67 0.18 31.02
CA LEU A 56 -29.53 0.50 29.60
C LEU A 56 -30.81 1.09 29.00
N GLU A 57 -31.98 0.54 29.35
CA GLU A 57 -33.30 1.06 28.94
C GLU A 57 -33.54 2.48 29.48
N ALA A 58 -33.03 2.78 30.67
CA ALA A 58 -33.05 4.10 31.29
C ALA A 58 -31.99 5.08 30.73
N GLY A 59 -31.15 4.64 29.79
CA GLY A 59 -30.15 5.49 29.13
C GLY A 59 -28.78 5.54 29.82
N ALA A 60 -28.47 4.60 30.72
CA ALA A 60 -27.14 4.53 31.33
C ALA A 60 -26.03 4.35 30.27
N PRO A 61 -24.92 5.09 30.35
CA PRO A 61 -23.88 5.07 29.33
C PRO A 61 -23.08 3.76 29.35
N TRP A 62 -23.33 2.88 28.38
CA TRP A 62 -22.66 1.57 28.25
C TRP A 62 -21.14 1.66 28.04
N ASN A 63 -20.67 2.78 27.51
CA ASN A 63 -19.27 3.02 27.15
C ASN A 63 -18.50 3.85 28.18
N ALA A 64 -19.15 4.30 29.26
CA ALA A 64 -18.48 4.99 30.36
C ALA A 64 -17.28 4.18 30.86
N LEU A 65 -16.23 4.89 31.29
CA LEU A 65 -14.96 4.29 31.72
C LEU A 65 -14.69 4.61 33.19
N SER A 66 -14.24 3.61 33.93
CA SER A 66 -13.73 3.77 35.29
C SER A 66 -12.39 4.54 35.29
N PRO A 67 -11.88 4.97 36.46
CA PRO A 67 -10.52 5.50 36.61
C PRO A 67 -9.42 4.54 36.13
N SER A 68 -9.71 3.23 36.12
CA SER A 68 -8.84 2.18 35.57
C SER A 68 -9.00 1.96 34.07
N ASN A 69 -9.81 2.79 33.39
CA ASN A 69 -10.09 2.76 31.96
C ASN A 69 -10.77 1.46 31.51
N LEU A 70 -11.67 0.92 32.35
CA LEU A 70 -12.51 -0.25 32.09
C LEU A 70 -13.98 0.16 31.92
N SER A 71 -14.65 -0.42 30.94
CA SER A 71 -16.09 -0.26 30.70
C SER A 71 -16.91 -1.32 31.45
N ALA A 72 -18.23 -1.13 31.51
CA ALA A 72 -19.14 -2.15 32.05
C ALA A 72 -18.97 -3.52 31.35
N GLY A 73 -18.69 -3.54 30.04
CA GLY A 73 -18.42 -4.77 29.30
C GLY A 73 -17.11 -5.45 29.71
N ASP A 74 -16.07 -4.66 30.01
CA ASP A 74 -14.80 -5.19 30.50
C ASP A 74 -14.97 -5.81 31.90
N PHE A 75 -15.74 -5.16 32.78
CA PHE A 75 -16.08 -5.71 34.09
C PHE A 75 -16.89 -7.01 34.01
N ALA A 76 -17.88 -7.09 33.12
CA ALA A 76 -18.64 -8.32 32.90
C ALA A 76 -17.73 -9.45 32.39
N MET A 77 -16.82 -9.16 31.47
CA MET A 77 -15.92 -10.16 30.88
C MET A 77 -14.81 -10.62 31.84
N ASP A 78 -14.14 -9.71 32.53
CA ASP A 78 -13.08 -10.05 33.50
C ASP A 78 -13.64 -10.84 34.70
N SER A 79 -14.90 -10.61 35.08
CA SER A 79 -15.61 -11.39 36.11
C SER A 79 -16.30 -12.67 35.57
N GLY A 80 -16.26 -12.94 34.27
CA GLY A 80 -16.84 -14.15 33.67
C GLY A 80 -18.37 -14.17 33.53
N HIS A 81 -19.03 -13.02 33.59
CA HIS A 81 -20.49 -12.88 33.51
C HIS A 81 -20.97 -12.73 32.07
N GLN A 82 -21.07 -13.86 31.37
CA GLN A 82 -21.42 -13.95 29.96
C GLN A 82 -22.77 -13.30 29.61
N GLU A 83 -23.81 -13.52 30.40
CA GLU A 83 -25.17 -13.01 30.12
C GLU A 83 -25.25 -11.48 30.20
N ALA A 84 -24.66 -10.88 31.24
CA ALA A 84 -24.55 -9.43 31.36
C ALA A 84 -23.70 -8.83 30.22
N PHE A 85 -22.63 -9.52 29.81
CA PHE A 85 -21.80 -9.12 28.67
C PHE A 85 -22.59 -9.14 27.35
N GLU A 86 -23.40 -10.17 27.10
CA GLU A 86 -24.22 -10.29 25.89
C GLU A 86 -25.27 -9.18 25.81
N VAL A 87 -25.92 -8.81 26.92
CA VAL A 87 -26.86 -7.68 26.98
C VAL A 87 -26.16 -6.36 26.62
N LEU A 88 -24.97 -6.12 27.19
CA LEU A 88 -24.15 -4.93 26.88
C LEU A 88 -23.70 -4.90 25.41
N LEU A 89 -23.27 -6.05 24.87
CA LEU A 89 -22.86 -6.19 23.48
C LEU A 89 -24.02 -5.95 22.51
N ASN A 90 -25.20 -6.48 22.83
CA ASN A 90 -26.41 -6.28 22.01
C ASN A 90 -26.84 -4.80 21.98
N ALA A 91 -26.80 -4.10 23.12
CA ALA A 91 -27.07 -2.67 23.17
C ALA A 91 -26.05 -1.85 22.36
N ALA A 92 -24.75 -2.15 22.50
CA ALA A 92 -23.68 -1.46 21.78
C ALA A 92 -23.70 -1.70 20.26
N THR A 93 -24.08 -2.90 19.82
CA THR A 93 -24.18 -3.25 18.39
C THR A 93 -25.42 -2.64 17.76
N LEU A 94 -26.59 -2.68 18.42
CA LEU A 94 -27.82 -2.08 17.92
C LEU A 94 -27.66 -0.57 17.65
N TYR A 95 -27.02 0.15 18.56
CA TYR A 95 -26.67 1.57 18.35
C TYR A 95 -25.82 1.77 17.09
N LYS A 96 -24.74 0.98 16.90
CA LYS A 96 -23.86 1.10 15.73
C LYS A 96 -24.62 0.85 14.42
N TRP A 97 -25.54 -0.11 14.40
CA TRP A 97 -26.41 -0.36 13.26
C TRP A 97 -27.33 0.81 12.98
N LEU A 98 -28.04 1.32 13.99
CA LEU A 98 -28.96 2.45 13.83
C LEU A 98 -28.22 3.72 13.38
N ALA A 99 -27.11 4.06 14.05
CA ALA A 99 -26.26 5.19 13.67
C ALA A 99 -25.73 5.05 12.24
N LYS A 100 -25.34 3.84 11.81
CA LYS A 100 -24.89 3.59 10.44
C LYS A 100 -26.01 3.75 9.42
N VAL A 101 -27.23 3.28 9.73
CA VAL A 101 -28.41 3.46 8.87
C VAL A 101 -28.74 4.95 8.73
N LEU A 102 -28.76 5.69 9.84
CA LEU A 102 -29.00 7.14 9.85
C LEU A 102 -27.91 7.87 9.04
N ALA A 103 -26.63 7.59 9.27
CA ALA A 103 -25.53 8.17 8.53
C ALA A 103 -25.60 7.86 7.01
N ASN A 104 -25.93 6.63 6.63
CA ASN A 104 -26.05 6.23 5.23
C ASN A 104 -27.22 6.92 4.50
N ARG A 105 -28.34 7.15 5.20
CA ARG A 105 -29.48 7.93 4.67
C ARG A 105 -29.12 9.41 4.56
N LEU A 106 -28.52 9.98 5.60
CA LEU A 106 -28.07 11.37 5.65
C LEU A 106 -27.05 11.66 4.53
N LYS A 107 -26.11 10.73 4.28
CA LYS A 107 -25.12 10.82 3.20
C LYS A 107 -25.72 11.13 1.82
N ARG A 108 -26.94 10.67 1.52
CA ARG A 108 -27.62 10.92 0.23
C ARG A 108 -28.15 12.35 0.08
N VAL A 109 -28.38 13.03 1.20
CA VAL A 109 -29.05 14.34 1.24
C VAL A 109 -28.09 15.46 1.62
N VAL A 110 -27.05 15.18 2.43
CA VAL A 110 -26.08 16.18 2.93
C VAL A 110 -25.53 17.08 1.82
N GLY A 111 -25.15 16.51 0.68
CA GLY A 111 -24.57 17.30 -0.42
C GLY A 111 -25.49 18.38 -1.00
N LYS A 112 -26.82 18.25 -0.82
CA LYS A 112 -27.84 19.23 -1.24
C LYS A 112 -28.11 20.29 -0.17
N VAL A 113 -27.85 19.96 1.10
CA VAL A 113 -28.22 20.75 2.28
C VAL A 113 -27.07 21.67 2.72
N VAL A 114 -25.82 21.26 2.48
CA VAL A 114 -24.63 22.02 2.88
C VAL A 114 -24.08 22.90 1.76
N SER A 115 -23.51 24.05 2.14
CA SER A 115 -22.87 25.01 1.24
C SER A 115 -21.90 24.32 0.27
N LYS A 116 -21.82 24.79 -0.98
CA LYS A 116 -20.85 24.29 -1.98
C LYS A 116 -19.38 24.44 -1.55
N ALA A 117 -19.09 25.34 -0.60
CA ALA A 117 -17.76 25.58 -0.03
C ALA A 117 -17.38 24.64 1.13
N GLN A 118 -18.31 23.78 1.58
CA GLN A 118 -18.08 22.77 2.63
C GLN A 118 -17.51 21.49 2.03
N ASN A 119 -16.23 21.19 2.22
CA ASN A 119 -15.60 20.05 1.55
C ASN A 119 -15.48 18.79 2.41
N ALA A 120 -15.47 18.92 3.73
CA ALA A 120 -15.31 17.77 4.64
C ALA A 120 -16.55 16.87 4.73
N PHE A 121 -16.32 15.56 4.74
CA PHE A 121 -17.33 14.49 4.97
C PHE A 121 -18.54 14.48 4.03
N VAL A 122 -18.49 15.21 2.91
CA VAL A 122 -19.53 15.19 1.87
C VAL A 122 -19.16 14.21 0.76
N GLN A 123 -20.09 13.33 0.39
CA GLN A 123 -19.86 12.39 -0.71
C GLN A 123 -19.55 13.14 -2.01
N GLY A 124 -18.44 12.76 -2.66
CA GLY A 124 -18.01 13.34 -3.93
C GLY A 124 -17.12 14.58 -3.81
N ARG A 125 -16.97 15.16 -2.62
CA ARG A 125 -16.04 16.27 -2.37
C ARG A 125 -14.74 15.72 -1.77
N GLN A 126 -13.60 16.17 -2.29
CA GLN A 126 -12.28 15.70 -1.86
C GLN A 126 -11.56 16.80 -1.08
N ILE A 127 -10.71 16.39 -0.13
CA ILE A 127 -9.86 17.30 0.66
C ILE A 127 -9.00 18.21 -0.23
N LEU A 128 -8.52 17.67 -1.35
CA LEU A 128 -7.68 18.39 -2.30
C LEU A 128 -8.43 19.50 -3.04
N ASP A 129 -9.76 19.43 -3.13
CA ASP A 129 -10.58 20.44 -3.82
C ASP A 129 -10.50 21.78 -3.08
N ALA A 130 -10.48 21.76 -1.74
CA ALA A 130 -10.32 22.96 -0.92
C ALA A 130 -8.95 23.59 -1.13
N VAL A 131 -7.90 22.77 -1.11
CA VAL A 131 -6.51 23.22 -1.29
C VAL A 131 -6.28 23.81 -2.69
N LEU A 132 -6.89 23.20 -3.72
CA LEU A 132 -6.87 23.74 -5.08
C LEU A 132 -7.49 25.14 -5.11
N VAL A 133 -8.74 25.27 -4.66
CA VAL A 133 -9.44 26.57 -4.68
C VAL A 133 -8.67 27.63 -3.88
N ALA A 134 -8.15 27.29 -2.71
CA ALA A 134 -7.38 28.22 -1.89
C ALA A 134 -6.14 28.74 -2.63
N ASN A 135 -5.34 27.86 -3.24
CA ASN A 135 -4.16 28.27 -3.99
C ASN A 135 -4.50 29.09 -5.24
N GLU A 136 -5.61 28.77 -5.92
CA GLU A 136 -6.05 29.52 -7.10
C GLU A 136 -6.48 30.96 -6.75
N VAL A 137 -7.15 31.14 -5.61
CA VAL A 137 -7.52 32.47 -5.09
C VAL A 137 -6.27 33.27 -4.74
N LEU A 138 -5.33 32.69 -3.98
CA LEU A 138 -4.08 33.34 -3.62
C LEU A 138 -3.26 33.76 -4.86
N ASP A 139 -3.14 32.86 -5.84
CA ASP A 139 -2.45 33.16 -7.11
C ASP A 139 -3.13 34.30 -7.88
N SER A 140 -4.46 34.37 -7.87
CA SER A 140 -5.20 35.47 -8.50
C SER A 140 -4.95 36.82 -7.82
N VAL A 141 -5.02 36.87 -6.49
CA VAL A 141 -4.75 38.11 -5.71
C VAL A 141 -3.33 38.61 -5.99
N LEU A 142 -2.34 37.71 -5.89
CA LEU A 142 -0.93 38.05 -6.12
C LEU A 142 -0.67 38.53 -7.56
N LYS A 143 -1.26 37.90 -8.58
CA LYS A 143 -1.08 38.30 -9.99
C LYS A 143 -1.77 39.61 -10.33
N ASN A 144 -2.92 39.88 -9.72
CA ASN A 144 -3.67 41.12 -9.95
C ASN A 144 -3.14 42.29 -9.10
N LYS A 145 -2.17 42.04 -8.20
CA LYS A 145 -1.65 43.01 -7.23
C LYS A 145 -2.77 43.59 -6.35
N GLU A 146 -3.73 42.75 -6.00
CA GLU A 146 -4.79 43.09 -5.07
C GLU A 146 -4.29 42.90 -3.63
N GLU A 147 -4.90 43.63 -2.70
CA GLU A 147 -4.61 43.54 -1.27
C GLU A 147 -5.71 42.74 -0.59
N ALA A 148 -5.34 41.62 0.02
CA ALA A 148 -6.29 40.77 0.73
C ALA A 148 -5.65 40.16 1.98
N VAL A 149 -6.50 39.72 2.89
CA VAL A 149 -6.10 38.97 4.07
C VAL A 149 -6.77 37.60 4.07
N LEU A 150 -5.98 36.59 4.40
CA LEU A 150 -6.41 35.22 4.62
C LEU A 150 -6.49 34.99 6.13
N TYR A 151 -7.70 34.81 6.63
CA TYR A 151 -7.93 34.50 8.04
C TYR A 151 -8.12 32.99 8.21
N LYS A 152 -7.18 32.36 8.90
CA LYS A 152 -7.17 30.94 9.23
C LYS A 152 -7.71 30.77 10.64
N LEU A 153 -8.92 30.25 10.74
CA LEU A 153 -9.69 30.11 11.98
C LEU A 153 -9.49 28.71 12.59
N ASP A 154 -9.23 28.67 13.89
CA ASP A 154 -9.15 27.44 14.70
C ASP A 154 -10.34 27.38 15.68
N ILE A 155 -11.09 26.28 15.69
CA ILE A 155 -12.25 26.07 16.57
C ILE A 155 -11.84 25.14 17.72
N GLU A 156 -12.05 25.58 18.96
CA GLU A 156 -11.72 24.79 20.14
C GLU A 156 -12.67 23.60 20.28
N LYS A 157 -12.11 22.37 20.22
CA LYS A 157 -12.80 21.11 20.52
C LYS A 157 -14.25 21.12 19.99
N ALA A 158 -14.40 21.38 18.70
CA ALA A 158 -15.70 21.68 18.08
C ALA A 158 -16.81 20.64 18.38
N TYR A 159 -16.44 19.39 18.65
CA TYR A 159 -17.40 18.33 18.98
C TYR A 159 -17.84 18.29 20.44
N ASP A 160 -17.04 18.84 21.35
CA ASP A 160 -17.29 18.79 22.80
C ASP A 160 -18.14 19.97 23.29
N HIS A 161 -18.09 21.11 22.58
CA HIS A 161 -18.77 22.36 22.96
C HIS A 161 -20.03 22.67 22.14
N LEU A 162 -20.43 21.78 21.23
CA LEU A 162 -21.57 22.02 20.35
C LEU A 162 -22.89 21.98 21.11
N GLU A 163 -23.68 23.06 20.99
CA GLU A 163 -25.00 23.13 21.57
C GLU A 163 -26.02 22.34 20.71
N TRP A 164 -26.47 21.19 21.20
CA TRP A 164 -27.34 20.29 20.44
C TRP A 164 -28.72 20.88 20.16
N SER A 165 -29.24 21.73 21.04
CA SER A 165 -30.53 22.40 20.83
C SER A 165 -30.51 23.30 19.59
N PHE A 166 -29.38 23.97 19.33
CA PHE A 166 -29.14 24.74 18.11
C PHE A 166 -29.15 23.84 16.87
N VAL A 167 -28.44 22.71 16.89
CA VAL A 167 -28.38 21.75 15.77
C VAL A 167 -29.76 21.22 15.41
N PHE A 168 -30.55 20.78 16.40
CA PHE A 168 -31.90 20.28 16.15
C PHE A 168 -32.84 21.37 15.61
N SER A 169 -32.68 22.61 16.08
CA SER A 169 -33.43 23.76 15.56
C SER A 169 -33.10 24.02 14.09
N VAL A 170 -31.82 23.94 13.71
CA VAL A 170 -31.39 24.05 12.31
C VAL A 170 -31.95 22.90 11.47
N MET A 171 -31.88 21.65 11.95
CA MET A 171 -32.43 20.50 11.23
C MET A 171 -33.93 20.63 11.01
N SER A 172 -34.68 21.10 12.02
CA SER A 172 -36.12 21.35 11.88
C SER A 172 -36.39 22.41 10.81
N LYS A 173 -35.67 23.54 10.82
CA LYS A 173 -35.77 24.59 9.79
C LYS A 173 -35.35 24.12 8.39
N MET A 174 -34.47 23.14 8.30
CA MET A 174 -34.06 22.51 7.04
C MET A 174 -35.08 21.47 6.52
N GLY A 175 -36.20 21.27 7.23
CA GLY A 175 -37.27 20.37 6.81
C GLY A 175 -37.05 18.90 7.19
N PHE A 176 -36.14 18.59 8.13
CA PHE A 176 -36.03 17.24 8.67
C PHE A 176 -37.24 16.92 9.55
N GLY A 177 -37.92 15.81 9.29
CA GLY A 177 -39.11 15.42 10.05
C GLY A 177 -38.83 15.10 11.52
N GLU A 178 -39.81 15.38 12.38
CA GLU A 178 -39.73 15.16 13.85
C GLU A 178 -39.29 13.75 14.25
N LYS A 179 -39.76 12.70 13.54
CA LYS A 179 -39.33 11.32 13.80
C LYS A 179 -37.82 11.12 13.62
N TRP A 180 -37.23 11.76 12.60
CA TRP A 180 -35.80 11.70 12.33
C TRP A 180 -34.99 12.42 13.41
N ILE A 181 -35.43 13.63 13.78
CA ILE A 181 -34.80 14.42 14.83
C ILE A 181 -34.86 13.66 16.17
N ARG A 182 -35.97 12.98 16.46
CA ARG A 182 -36.12 12.13 17.65
C ARG A 182 -35.15 10.95 17.68
N TRP A 183 -34.96 10.25 16.56
CA TRP A 183 -33.98 9.16 16.48
C TRP A 183 -32.54 9.67 16.66
N MET A 184 -32.21 10.83 16.09
CA MET A 184 -30.91 11.47 16.30
C MET A 184 -30.71 11.87 17.77
N LYS A 185 -31.72 12.48 18.40
CA LYS A 185 -31.72 12.82 19.83
C LYS A 185 -31.45 11.59 20.69
N TRP A 186 -32.13 10.47 20.40
CA TRP A 186 -31.92 9.20 21.10
C TRP A 186 -30.50 8.65 20.92
N CYS A 187 -29.95 8.67 19.70
CA CYS A 187 -28.57 8.25 19.44
C CYS A 187 -27.53 9.10 20.19
N ILE A 188 -27.80 10.39 20.38
CA ILE A 188 -26.88 11.30 21.07
C ILE A 188 -27.04 11.21 22.59
N SER A 189 -28.27 11.02 23.10
CA SER A 189 -28.54 10.92 24.54
C SER A 189 -28.01 9.62 25.17
N THR A 190 -27.94 8.54 24.38
CA THR A 190 -27.48 7.20 24.84
C THR A 190 -25.97 7.00 24.80
N VAL A 191 -25.21 7.98 24.29
CA VAL A 191 -23.77 7.85 24.07
C VAL A 191 -23.04 9.05 24.65
N SER A 192 -22.47 8.91 25.84
CA SER A 192 -21.55 9.90 26.43
C SER A 192 -20.14 9.74 25.86
N PHE A 193 -19.99 9.82 24.54
CA PHE A 193 -18.70 10.01 23.85
C PHE A 193 -18.93 10.96 22.69
N SER A 194 -17.95 11.82 22.43
CA SER A 194 -17.89 12.77 21.32
C SER A 194 -18.20 12.10 19.98
N VAL A 195 -19.48 12.15 19.60
CA VAL A 195 -19.95 11.65 18.31
C VAL A 195 -19.68 12.73 17.27
N LEU A 196 -18.85 12.40 16.27
CA LEU A 196 -18.68 13.19 15.05
C LEU A 196 -20.02 13.24 14.28
N VAL A 197 -20.86 14.20 14.62
CA VAL A 197 -22.01 14.63 13.81
C VAL A 197 -21.89 16.12 13.64
N ASN A 198 -21.67 16.52 12.39
CA ASN A 198 -21.47 17.90 11.91
C ASN A 198 -22.20 18.95 12.76
N GLY A 199 -21.42 19.80 13.45
CA GLY A 199 -21.85 21.17 13.71
C GLY A 199 -22.34 21.82 12.41
N SER A 200 -23.11 22.90 12.46
CA SER A 200 -23.75 23.48 11.25
C SER A 200 -22.90 24.61 10.63
N PRO A 201 -21.95 24.32 9.72
CA PRO A 201 -21.33 25.34 8.88
C PRO A 201 -22.33 25.93 7.88
N SER A 202 -23.50 25.33 7.68
CA SER A 202 -24.59 25.93 6.92
C SER A 202 -25.04 27.27 7.50
N ALA A 203 -25.13 27.39 8.84
CA ALA A 203 -25.47 28.65 9.48
C ALA A 203 -24.33 29.68 9.30
N PHE A 204 -23.09 29.27 9.56
CA PHE A 204 -21.92 30.13 9.39
C PHE A 204 -21.73 30.61 7.94
N SER A 205 -21.80 29.71 6.96
CA SER A 205 -21.78 30.05 5.53
C SER A 205 -22.93 30.99 5.15
N SER A 206 -24.10 30.86 5.76
CA SER A 206 -25.26 31.72 5.48
C SER A 206 -25.08 33.12 6.07
N LEU A 207 -24.53 33.23 7.27
CA LEU A 207 -24.15 34.50 7.90
C LEU A 207 -23.10 35.22 7.05
N LEU A 208 -22.02 34.54 6.67
CA LEU A 208 -20.98 35.11 5.80
C LEU A 208 -21.54 35.54 4.44
N ARG A 209 -22.39 34.72 3.80
CA ARG A 209 -23.03 35.11 2.54
C ARG A 209 -23.90 36.36 2.68
N SER A 210 -24.66 36.46 3.76
CA SER A 210 -25.52 37.62 4.03
C SER A 210 -24.67 38.88 4.24
N ALA A 211 -23.53 38.74 4.94
CA ALA A 211 -22.58 39.83 5.14
C ALA A 211 -21.96 40.30 3.81
N ILE A 212 -21.62 39.38 2.91
CA ILE A 212 -21.07 39.72 1.58
C ILE A 212 -22.12 40.41 0.70
N VAL A 213 -23.35 39.90 0.67
CA VAL A 213 -24.45 40.52 -0.09
C VAL A 213 -24.77 41.91 0.45
N GLY A 214 -24.69 42.09 1.78
CA GLY A 214 -24.86 43.38 2.44
C GLY A 214 -23.66 44.32 2.33
N GLY A 215 -22.54 43.91 1.71
CA GLY A 215 -21.35 44.73 1.54
C GLY A 215 -20.49 44.91 2.80
N PHE A 216 -20.72 44.12 3.85
CA PHE A 216 -20.00 44.23 5.12
C PHE A 216 -18.62 43.55 5.11
N VAL A 217 -18.44 42.54 4.26
CA VAL A 217 -17.19 41.80 4.06
C VAL A 217 -17.00 41.57 2.56
N SER A 218 -15.84 41.93 2.01
CA SER A 218 -15.53 41.67 0.60
C SER A 218 -15.04 40.24 0.39
N ALA A 219 -15.48 39.59 -0.69
CA ALA A 219 -15.00 38.25 -1.06
C ALA A 219 -13.85 38.36 -2.08
N CYS A 220 -12.85 37.48 -2.00
CA CYS A 220 -11.76 37.45 -2.96
C CYS A 220 -12.19 36.82 -4.30
N LYS A 221 -11.67 37.34 -5.41
CA LYS A 221 -12.00 36.83 -6.76
C LYS A 221 -10.92 35.89 -7.29
N ALA A 222 -11.32 34.66 -7.62
CA ALA A 222 -10.53 33.80 -8.48
C ALA A 222 -10.79 34.18 -9.95
N ARG A 223 -9.86 34.95 -10.53
CA ARG A 223 -9.94 35.44 -11.91
C ARG A 223 -8.57 35.58 -12.58
N SER A 224 -8.55 35.47 -13.91
CA SER A 224 -7.45 35.97 -14.72
C SER A 224 -7.53 37.49 -14.86
N ARG A 225 -6.41 38.11 -15.23
CA ARG A 225 -6.27 39.57 -15.36
C ARG A 225 -7.35 40.13 -16.31
N GLY A 226 -8.30 40.89 -15.76
CA GLY A 226 -9.42 41.50 -16.52
C GLY A 226 -10.69 40.65 -16.72
N GLY A 227 -10.80 39.45 -16.13
CA GLY A 227 -12.03 38.63 -16.22
C GLY A 227 -13.07 38.88 -15.13
N GLU A 228 -14.31 38.40 -15.32
CA GLU A 228 -15.40 38.48 -14.33
C GLU A 228 -15.12 37.65 -13.06
N GLY A 229 -14.58 36.43 -13.19
CA GLY A 229 -14.13 35.60 -12.07
C GLY A 229 -15.22 34.92 -11.24
N VAL A 230 -14.79 34.18 -10.21
CA VAL A 230 -15.68 33.62 -9.17
C VAL A 230 -15.31 34.19 -7.80
N ASN A 231 -16.31 34.66 -7.05
CA ASN A 231 -16.13 35.11 -5.67
C ASN A 231 -15.97 33.91 -4.73
N VAL A 232 -14.86 33.87 -3.99
CA VAL A 232 -14.56 32.89 -2.95
C VAL A 232 -14.34 33.64 -1.64
N SER A 233 -15.24 33.46 -0.70
CA SER A 233 -15.19 34.10 0.62
C SER A 233 -14.68 33.20 1.73
N HIS A 234 -14.97 31.90 1.65
CA HIS A 234 -14.59 30.95 2.69
C HIS A 234 -14.45 29.54 2.12
N LEU A 235 -13.61 28.74 2.77
CA LEU A 235 -13.45 27.31 2.54
C LEU A 235 -13.48 26.60 3.87
N LEU A 236 -14.31 25.56 3.96
CA LEU A 236 -14.57 24.87 5.21
C LEU A 236 -14.21 23.40 5.06
N PHE A 237 -13.29 22.93 5.89
CA PHE A 237 -12.95 21.52 5.99
C PHE A 237 -12.98 21.08 7.46
N ALA A 238 -14.15 20.65 7.92
CA ALA A 238 -14.42 20.33 9.32
C ALA A 238 -14.17 21.57 10.21
N ASP A 239 -13.23 21.49 11.14
CA ASP A 239 -12.75 22.57 12.00
C ASP A 239 -11.76 23.51 11.30
N ASP A 240 -11.01 23.02 10.30
CA ASP A 240 -10.06 23.82 9.52
C ASP A 240 -10.77 24.78 8.55
N THR A 241 -10.93 26.04 8.98
CA THR A 241 -11.68 27.08 8.26
C THR A 241 -10.78 28.18 7.72
N LEU A 242 -10.91 28.49 6.43
CA LEU A 242 -10.26 29.63 5.79
C LEU A 242 -11.29 30.66 5.36
N ILE A 243 -11.02 31.93 5.64
CA ILE A 243 -11.83 33.07 5.23
C ILE A 243 -10.95 34.03 4.43
N PHE A 244 -11.44 34.43 3.26
CA PHE A 244 -10.79 35.35 2.35
C PHE A 244 -11.55 36.67 2.37
N CYS A 245 -10.89 37.75 2.77
CA CYS A 245 -11.51 39.08 2.83
C CYS A 245 -10.52 40.19 2.45
N GLY A 246 -11.04 41.38 2.20
CA GLY A 246 -10.24 42.57 1.89
C GLY A 246 -9.41 43.02 3.07
N ALA A 247 -8.30 43.70 2.80
CA ALA A 247 -7.40 44.24 3.82
C ALA A 247 -7.95 45.53 4.47
N SER A 248 -9.13 45.45 5.08
CA SER A 248 -9.80 46.59 5.72
C SER A 248 -10.11 46.31 7.19
N LYS A 249 -9.71 47.24 8.07
CA LYS A 249 -9.99 47.16 9.51
C LYS A 249 -11.48 47.08 9.82
N VAL A 250 -12.31 47.81 9.06
CA VAL A 250 -13.77 47.80 9.23
C VAL A 250 -14.37 46.44 8.84
N GLU A 251 -13.90 45.84 7.75
CA GLU A 251 -14.36 44.50 7.34
C GLU A 251 -14.00 43.43 8.36
N LEU A 252 -12.80 43.50 8.96
CA LEU A 252 -12.37 42.57 10.01
C LEU A 252 -13.17 42.74 11.31
N LEU A 253 -13.60 43.95 11.66
CA LEU A 253 -14.50 44.18 12.79
C LEU A 253 -15.90 43.60 12.55
N HIS A 254 -16.44 43.72 11.33
CA HIS A 254 -17.69 43.05 10.98
C HIS A 254 -17.54 41.53 11.05
N LEU A 255 -16.40 40.99 10.59
CA LEU A 255 -16.11 39.57 10.69
C LEU A 255 -16.04 39.11 12.17
N SER A 256 -15.41 39.88 13.05
CA SER A 256 -15.33 39.56 14.48
C SER A 256 -16.71 39.50 15.14
N TRP A 257 -17.62 40.42 14.77
CA TRP A 257 -19.01 40.36 15.24
C TRP A 257 -19.74 39.12 14.73
N ILE A 258 -19.59 38.76 13.46
CA ILE A 258 -20.20 37.55 12.90
C ILE A 258 -19.72 36.30 13.64
N LEU A 259 -18.42 36.23 13.94
CA LEU A 259 -17.81 35.13 14.69
C LEU A 259 -18.36 35.05 16.12
N MET A 260 -18.47 36.19 16.81
CA MET A 260 -19.06 36.28 18.15
C MET A 260 -20.52 35.82 18.17
N TRP A 261 -21.34 36.26 17.20
CA TRP A 261 -22.72 35.80 17.08
C TRP A 261 -22.81 34.30 16.81
N PHE A 262 -21.93 33.79 15.94
CA PHE A 262 -21.86 32.36 15.67
C PHE A 262 -21.47 31.53 16.90
N GLU A 263 -20.47 31.97 17.67
CA GLU A 263 -20.06 31.35 18.93
C GLU A 263 -21.22 31.33 19.93
N THR A 264 -21.89 32.47 20.11
CA THR A 264 -23.03 32.60 21.03
C THR A 264 -24.20 31.69 20.63
N MET A 265 -24.50 31.57 19.34
CA MET A 265 -25.63 30.77 18.86
C MET A 265 -25.34 29.26 18.82
N SER A 266 -24.11 28.87 18.52
CA SER A 266 -23.74 27.46 18.30
C SER A 266 -23.10 26.78 19.50
N GLY A 267 -22.65 27.57 20.48
CA GLY A 267 -21.83 27.09 21.60
C GLY A 267 -20.37 26.82 21.23
N LEU A 268 -20.00 26.90 19.95
CA LEU A 268 -18.64 26.62 19.48
C LEU A 268 -17.70 27.77 19.83
N ARG A 269 -16.64 27.46 20.56
CA ARG A 269 -15.61 28.44 20.93
C ARG A 269 -14.53 28.57 19.88
N ILE A 270 -14.14 29.79 19.58
CA ILE A 270 -13.05 30.09 18.63
C ILE A 270 -11.75 30.28 19.41
N ASN A 271 -10.69 29.62 18.97
CA ASN A 271 -9.37 29.77 19.55
C ASN A 271 -8.60 30.91 18.85
N LEU A 272 -8.73 32.12 19.38
CA LEU A 272 -8.05 33.30 18.84
C LEU A 272 -6.51 33.20 18.92
N ASP A 273 -5.98 32.51 19.94
CA ASP A 273 -4.53 32.30 20.13
C ASP A 273 -3.91 31.40 19.06
N LYS A 274 -4.70 30.51 18.45
CA LYS A 274 -4.27 29.61 17.36
C LYS A 274 -4.72 30.09 15.99
N SER A 275 -5.65 31.04 15.94
CA SER A 275 -6.09 31.64 14.70
C SER A 275 -5.04 32.62 14.18
N GLU A 276 -4.85 32.63 12.86
CA GLU A 276 -3.78 33.39 12.19
C GLU A 276 -4.38 34.29 11.09
N LEU A 277 -3.98 35.55 11.06
CA LEU A 277 -4.24 36.47 9.96
C LEU A 277 -3.00 36.58 9.08
N ILE A 278 -3.14 36.26 7.80
CA ILE A 278 -2.04 36.18 6.84
C ILE A 278 -2.27 37.20 5.74
N SER A 279 -1.30 38.08 5.49
CA SER A 279 -1.37 39.02 4.38
C SER A 279 -1.12 38.33 3.03
N VAL A 280 -1.89 38.75 2.03
CA VAL A 280 -1.79 38.26 0.65
C VAL A 280 -1.69 39.49 -0.26
N GLY A 281 -0.50 39.75 -0.78
CA GLY A 281 -0.19 40.99 -1.50
C GLY A 281 0.55 41.99 -0.62
N CYS A 282 0.60 43.25 -1.04
CA CYS A 282 1.26 44.34 -0.31
C CYS A 282 0.25 44.99 0.64
N VAL A 283 0.04 44.38 1.80
CA VAL A 283 -0.87 44.91 2.83
C VAL A 283 -0.04 45.67 3.86
N ASP A 284 -0.34 46.95 4.04
CA ASP A 284 0.26 47.78 5.09
C ASP A 284 -0.38 47.47 6.45
N ASP A 285 0.40 47.55 7.54
CA ASP A 285 -0.03 47.45 8.94
C ASP A 285 -0.83 46.18 9.31
N VAL A 286 -0.34 45.01 8.89
CA VAL A 286 -0.96 43.70 9.20
C VAL A 286 -1.02 43.43 10.70
N GLU A 287 -0.04 43.91 11.48
CA GLU A 287 -0.06 43.81 12.94
C GLU A 287 -1.29 44.53 13.55
N ASP A 288 -1.66 45.70 13.04
CA ASP A 288 -2.80 46.46 13.54
C ASP A 288 -4.13 45.77 13.19
N LEU A 289 -4.21 45.18 11.99
CA LEU A 289 -5.36 44.39 11.55
C LEU A 289 -5.52 43.12 12.40
N ALA A 290 -4.43 42.42 12.70
CA ALA A 290 -4.44 41.24 13.54
C ALA A 290 -4.79 41.57 15.00
N THR A 291 -4.32 42.72 15.50
CA THR A 291 -4.66 43.22 16.85
C THR A 291 -6.14 43.58 16.96
N ALA A 292 -6.73 44.17 15.91
CA ALA A 292 -8.15 44.54 15.91
C ALA A 292 -9.11 43.34 16.04
N ILE A 293 -8.71 42.17 15.51
CA ILE A 293 -9.48 40.92 15.62
C ILE A 293 -9.00 40.02 16.76
N GLY A 294 -7.87 40.35 17.40
CA GLY A 294 -7.30 39.63 18.53
C GLY A 294 -6.59 38.32 18.17
N CYS A 295 -5.97 38.22 16.99
CA CYS A 295 -5.30 37.00 16.52
C CYS A 295 -3.81 37.21 16.22
N LYS A 296 -3.10 36.13 15.87
CA LYS A 296 -1.67 36.19 15.52
C LYS A 296 -1.47 36.56 14.06
N VAL A 297 -0.39 37.29 13.77
CA VAL A 297 0.08 37.50 12.41
C VAL A 297 0.79 36.24 11.91
N GLY A 298 0.33 35.70 10.78
CA GLY A 298 0.97 34.61 10.06
C GLY A 298 1.59 35.08 8.73
N SER A 299 2.32 34.19 8.07
CA SER A 299 3.00 34.50 6.79
C SER A 299 2.85 33.40 5.75
N LEU A 300 2.97 33.77 4.47
CA LEU A 300 3.07 32.82 3.37
C LEU A 300 4.54 32.42 3.12
N PRO A 301 4.82 31.16 2.74
CA PRO A 301 3.88 30.06 2.57
C PRO A 301 3.48 29.39 3.91
N THR A 302 2.19 29.10 4.09
CA THR A 302 1.66 28.38 5.26
C THR A 302 1.18 26.98 4.90
N THR A 303 0.81 26.15 5.88
CA THR A 303 0.21 24.82 5.66
C THR A 303 -1.29 24.83 5.94
N TYR A 304 -2.06 24.27 5.00
CA TYR A 304 -3.49 23.99 5.14
C TYR A 304 -3.80 22.56 4.70
N LEU A 305 -4.50 21.80 5.55
CA LEU A 305 -4.83 20.40 5.30
C LEU A 305 -3.60 19.54 4.94
N GLY A 306 -2.43 19.89 5.49
CA GLY A 306 -1.16 19.19 5.23
C GLY A 306 -0.49 19.49 3.89
N LEU A 307 -0.98 20.47 3.12
CA LEU A 307 -0.36 20.97 1.88
C LEU A 307 0.01 22.46 2.00
N PRO A 308 1.00 22.94 1.24
CA PRO A 308 1.37 24.35 1.27
C PRO A 308 0.31 25.23 0.58
N LEU A 309 0.12 26.43 1.13
CA LEU A 309 -0.61 27.53 0.51
C LEU A 309 0.37 28.64 0.11
N GLY A 310 0.19 29.18 -1.10
CA GLY A 310 0.98 30.32 -1.59
C GLY A 310 2.45 29.99 -1.91
N ALA A 311 2.87 28.72 -1.77
CA ALA A 311 4.20 28.28 -2.16
C ALA A 311 4.32 28.20 -3.69
N GLN A 312 5.51 28.53 -4.21
CA GLN A 312 5.80 28.31 -5.62
C GLN A 312 5.73 26.81 -5.94
N TYR A 313 4.96 26.45 -6.97
CA TYR A 313 4.69 25.06 -7.36
C TYR A 313 5.95 24.23 -7.73
N ARG A 314 7.08 24.89 -8.04
CA ARG A 314 8.38 24.25 -8.32
C ARG A 314 9.34 24.24 -7.12
N SER A 315 8.93 24.79 -5.97
CA SER A 315 9.80 24.90 -4.80
C SER A 315 10.20 23.52 -4.29
N LEU A 316 11.50 23.35 -4.06
CA LEU A 316 12.06 22.11 -3.49
C LEU A 316 11.71 22.00 -2.00
N ALA A 317 11.65 23.13 -1.28
CA ALA A 317 11.45 23.19 0.17
C ALA A 317 10.12 22.59 0.61
N VAL A 318 9.09 22.70 -0.23
CA VAL A 318 7.76 22.10 -0.02
C VAL A 318 7.83 20.59 0.24
N TRP A 319 8.82 19.91 -0.34
CA TRP A 319 8.94 18.45 -0.28
C TRP A 319 9.84 17.96 0.85
N ASP A 320 10.58 18.84 1.53
CA ASP A 320 11.54 18.45 2.57
C ASP A 320 10.84 17.76 3.75
N GLY A 321 9.64 18.22 4.14
CA GLY A 321 8.85 17.55 5.18
C GLY A 321 8.36 16.14 4.80
N VAL A 322 8.14 15.87 3.51
CA VAL A 322 7.81 14.51 3.02
C VAL A 322 9.04 13.62 3.10
N GLU A 323 10.20 14.15 2.72
CA GLU A 323 11.47 13.44 2.83
C GLU A 323 11.79 13.10 4.29
N GLU A 324 11.65 14.06 5.21
CA GLU A 324 11.91 13.83 6.63
C GLU A 324 10.98 12.76 7.20
N LYS A 325 9.69 12.77 6.83
CA LYS A 325 8.73 11.73 7.22
C LYS A 325 9.16 10.34 6.73
N MET A 326 9.66 10.23 5.49
CA MET A 326 10.22 8.97 4.99
C MET A 326 11.42 8.53 5.83
N ARG A 327 12.39 9.42 6.06
CA ARG A 327 13.60 9.12 6.83
C ARG A 327 13.28 8.72 8.26
N LYS A 328 12.39 9.44 8.94
CA LYS A 328 11.96 9.14 10.32
C LYS A 328 11.20 7.82 10.41
N LYS A 329 10.41 7.47 9.39
CA LYS A 329 9.74 6.17 9.33
C LYS A 329 10.77 5.05 9.23
N LEU A 330 11.80 5.22 8.40
CA LEU A 330 12.89 4.26 8.26
C LEU A 330 13.75 4.15 9.51
N ALA A 331 14.04 5.25 10.21
CA ALA A 331 14.83 5.24 11.46
C ALA A 331 14.19 4.41 12.59
N ARG A 332 12.85 4.30 12.61
CA ARG A 332 12.13 3.45 13.57
C ARG A 332 12.28 1.95 13.28
N TRP A 333 12.65 1.58 12.06
CA TRP A 333 12.91 0.20 11.68
C TRP A 333 14.41 -0.01 11.64
N LYS A 334 14.94 -0.89 12.49
CA LYS A 334 16.32 -1.34 12.32
C LYS A 334 16.36 -2.19 11.04
N SER A 335 16.71 -1.57 9.91
CA SER A 335 16.73 -2.17 8.55
C SER A 335 17.45 -3.52 8.51
N GLN A 336 18.40 -3.74 9.42
CA GLN A 336 19.15 -4.98 9.59
C GLN A 336 18.29 -6.22 9.94
N TYR A 337 17.08 -6.07 10.50
CA TYR A 337 16.22 -7.20 10.87
C TYR A 337 15.08 -7.47 9.88
N ILE A 338 15.01 -6.74 8.77
CA ILE A 338 13.95 -6.89 7.77
C ILE A 338 14.54 -7.48 6.49
N SER A 339 14.01 -8.64 6.08
CA SER A 339 14.34 -9.29 4.80
C SER A 339 14.08 -8.37 3.60
N LYS A 340 14.77 -8.56 2.47
CA LYS A 340 14.54 -7.71 1.28
C LYS A 340 13.08 -7.71 0.82
N GLY A 341 12.36 -8.84 0.86
CA GLY A 341 10.93 -8.83 0.53
C GLY A 341 10.06 -8.07 1.54
N GLY A 342 10.42 -8.08 2.83
CA GLY A 342 9.81 -7.21 3.83
C GLY A 342 10.06 -5.73 3.52
N ARG A 343 11.28 -5.37 3.10
CA ARG A 343 11.63 -4.01 2.69
C ARG A 343 10.88 -3.57 1.43
N ILE A 344 10.77 -4.42 0.41
CA ILE A 344 9.96 -4.18 -0.80
C ILE A 344 8.50 -3.95 -0.43
N THR A 345 7.95 -4.78 0.45
CA THR A 345 6.56 -4.65 0.92
C THR A 345 6.35 -3.32 1.65
N LEU A 346 7.29 -2.90 2.49
CA LEU A 346 7.23 -1.61 3.18
C LEU A 346 7.38 -0.42 2.22
N ILE A 347 8.25 -0.54 1.20
CA ILE A 347 8.36 0.47 0.14
C ILE A 347 7.01 0.62 -0.56
N ARG A 348 6.38 -0.49 -0.96
CA ARG A 348 5.11 -0.48 -1.71
C ARG A 348 3.91 -0.01 -0.89
N SER A 349 3.82 -0.44 0.37
CA SER A 349 2.67 -0.17 1.25
C SER A 349 2.76 1.19 1.93
N THR A 350 3.96 1.66 2.22
CA THR A 350 4.17 2.81 3.10
C THR A 350 4.93 3.93 2.39
N LEU A 351 6.18 3.69 1.98
CA LEU A 351 7.05 4.78 1.48
C LEU A 351 6.52 5.36 0.16
N ALA A 352 6.16 4.51 -0.81
CA ALA A 352 5.61 4.97 -2.09
C ALA A 352 4.27 5.69 -1.95
N ASN A 353 3.56 5.51 -0.83
CA ASN A 353 2.27 6.15 -0.55
C ASN A 353 2.41 7.50 0.17
N MET A 354 3.49 7.73 0.95
CA MET A 354 3.74 9.00 1.63
C MET A 354 3.71 10.25 0.73
N PRO A 355 4.34 10.25 -0.48
CA PRO A 355 4.33 11.42 -1.34
C PRO A 355 3.04 11.55 -2.16
N ILE A 356 2.14 10.56 -2.16
CA ILE A 356 0.94 10.56 -3.02
C ILE A 356 0.07 11.78 -2.78
N TYR A 357 -0.05 12.21 -1.52
CA TYR A 357 -0.87 13.37 -1.17
C TYR A 357 -0.37 14.65 -1.85
N PHE A 358 0.95 14.88 -1.85
CA PHE A 358 1.59 16.01 -2.54
C PHE A 358 1.60 15.80 -4.05
N MET A 359 1.93 14.61 -4.55
CA MET A 359 1.94 14.27 -5.98
C MET A 359 0.56 14.36 -6.64
N SER A 360 -0.51 14.33 -5.84
CA SER A 360 -1.85 14.52 -6.35
C SER A 360 -2.13 15.96 -6.73
N MET A 361 -1.43 16.94 -6.16
CA MET A 361 -1.64 18.37 -6.42
C MET A 361 -0.45 19.05 -7.12
N LEU A 362 0.76 18.57 -6.85
CA LEU A 362 1.99 19.22 -7.26
C LEU A 362 2.77 18.34 -8.23
N SER A 363 3.34 18.98 -9.24
CA SER A 363 4.34 18.35 -10.11
C SER A 363 5.65 18.20 -9.34
N MET A 364 6.11 16.96 -9.19
CA MET A 364 7.31 16.64 -8.42
C MET A 364 8.56 17.06 -9.20
N PRO A 365 9.39 17.97 -8.67
CA PRO A 365 10.65 18.34 -9.33
C PRO A 365 11.58 17.14 -9.44
N ARG A 366 12.33 17.05 -10.56
CA ARG A 366 13.28 15.94 -10.80
C ARG A 366 14.26 15.74 -9.64
N LYS A 367 14.77 16.83 -9.04
CA LYS A 367 15.68 16.76 -7.88
C LYS A 367 15.03 16.08 -6.67
N VAL A 368 13.78 16.42 -6.35
CA VAL A 368 13.02 15.78 -5.25
C VAL A 368 12.79 14.31 -5.55
N ARG A 369 12.35 13.98 -6.77
CA ARG A 369 12.17 12.59 -7.19
C ARG A 369 13.42 11.75 -6.95
N LEU A 370 14.58 12.24 -7.40
CA LEU A 370 15.84 11.54 -7.23
C LEU A 370 16.23 11.38 -5.75
N ARG A 371 15.91 12.35 -4.87
CA ARG A 371 16.12 12.25 -3.41
C ARG A 371 15.23 11.16 -2.79
N LEU A 372 13.94 11.13 -3.13
CA LEU A 372 13.00 10.13 -2.59
C LEU A 372 13.29 8.71 -3.12
N GLU A 373 13.59 8.57 -4.43
CA GLU A 373 14.00 7.29 -5.02
C GLU A 373 15.34 6.81 -4.44
N ARG A 374 16.27 7.72 -4.12
CA ARG A 374 17.50 7.37 -3.40
C ARG A 374 17.17 6.76 -2.04
N ILE A 375 16.29 7.36 -1.24
CA ILE A 375 15.89 6.79 0.06
C ILE A 375 15.28 5.39 -0.10
N GLN A 376 14.44 5.17 -1.12
CA GLN A 376 13.85 3.85 -1.38
C GLN A 376 14.91 2.82 -1.81
N ARG A 377 15.86 3.22 -2.66
CA ARG A 377 16.99 2.37 -3.10
C ARG A 377 17.93 2.03 -1.95
N ASP A 378 18.34 3.03 -1.19
CA ASP A 378 19.23 2.85 -0.04
C ASP A 378 18.59 1.94 1.00
N PHE A 379 17.27 2.08 1.22
CA PHE A 379 16.55 1.18 2.11
C PHE A 379 16.45 -0.25 1.54
N LEU A 380 16.16 -0.41 0.25
CA LEU A 380 16.04 -1.73 -0.38
C LEU A 380 17.37 -2.50 -0.34
N TRP A 381 18.47 -1.82 -0.72
CA TRP A 381 19.76 -2.46 -0.97
C TRP A 381 20.76 -2.32 0.18
N GLY A 382 20.60 -1.34 1.07
CA GLY A 382 21.57 -1.04 2.12
C GLY A 382 21.74 -2.16 3.15
N GLY A 383 22.93 -2.28 3.74
CA GLY A 383 23.15 -3.09 4.94
C GLY A 383 22.66 -2.37 6.21
N GLY A 384 23.04 -2.87 7.39
CA GLY A 384 22.90 -2.09 8.64
C GLY A 384 23.61 -0.73 8.56
N ALA A 385 23.52 0.08 9.62
CA ALA A 385 23.81 1.52 9.65
C ALA A 385 25.18 2.01 9.09
N LEU A 386 26.09 1.12 8.67
CA LEU A 386 27.45 1.45 8.23
C LEU A 386 27.89 0.80 6.89
N GLU A 387 27.07 -0.03 6.23
CA GLU A 387 27.46 -0.68 4.96
C GLU A 387 26.81 -0.02 3.73
N ARG A 388 27.61 0.68 2.90
CA ARG A 388 27.21 1.07 1.55
C ARG A 388 27.29 -0.14 0.62
N LYS A 389 26.14 -0.71 0.27
CA LYS A 389 26.03 -1.76 -0.75
C LYS A 389 25.66 -1.16 -2.11
N ILE A 390 26.24 -1.71 -3.17
CA ILE A 390 25.96 -1.33 -4.56
C ILE A 390 24.50 -1.66 -4.90
N HIS A 391 23.81 -0.77 -5.62
CA HIS A 391 22.46 -1.03 -6.10
C HIS A 391 22.51 -2.04 -7.25
N LEU A 392 22.18 -3.31 -6.95
CA LEU A 392 22.38 -4.45 -7.85
C LEU A 392 21.49 -4.41 -9.11
N VAL A 393 20.31 -3.79 -9.03
CA VAL A 393 19.33 -3.77 -10.13
C VAL A 393 18.96 -2.34 -10.50
N ARG A 394 18.90 -2.07 -11.80
CA ARG A 394 18.41 -0.81 -12.37
C ARG A 394 17.01 -0.49 -11.82
N TRP A 395 16.82 0.71 -11.30
CA TRP A 395 15.60 1.08 -10.58
C TRP A 395 14.33 1.00 -11.45
N GLU A 396 14.48 1.28 -12.74
CA GLU A 396 13.41 1.17 -13.72
C GLU A 396 12.87 -0.28 -13.82
N LEU A 397 13.74 -1.30 -13.73
CA LEU A 397 13.34 -2.71 -13.73
C LEU A 397 12.64 -3.10 -12.42
N VAL A 398 13.14 -2.60 -11.28
CA VAL A 398 12.50 -2.78 -9.97
C VAL A 398 11.07 -2.23 -9.97
N CYS A 399 10.82 -1.16 -10.75
CA CYS A 399 9.52 -0.51 -10.86
C CYS A 399 8.52 -1.23 -11.79
N LEU A 400 8.94 -2.24 -12.55
CA LEU A 400 8.04 -3.01 -13.41
C LEU A 400 7.07 -3.86 -12.59
N GLU A 401 5.93 -4.22 -13.18
CA GLU A 401 5.02 -5.18 -12.56
C GLU A 401 5.68 -6.57 -12.45
N LYS A 402 5.22 -7.37 -11.48
CA LYS A 402 5.72 -8.74 -11.27
C LYS A 402 5.58 -9.61 -12.52
N ASP A 403 4.51 -9.39 -13.28
CA ASP A 403 4.24 -10.08 -14.55
C ASP A 403 5.25 -9.75 -15.65
N ASN A 404 5.94 -8.62 -15.53
CA ASN A 404 6.97 -8.16 -16.47
C ASN A 404 8.39 -8.32 -15.88
N GLY A 405 8.56 -9.15 -14.85
CA GLY A 405 9.86 -9.42 -14.22
C GLY A 405 10.35 -8.37 -13.21
N GLY A 406 9.52 -7.40 -12.83
CA GLY A 406 9.85 -6.39 -11.81
C GLY A 406 9.42 -6.76 -10.38
N LEU A 407 9.70 -5.87 -9.43
CA LEU A 407 9.34 -6.05 -8.01
C LEU A 407 8.04 -5.33 -7.62
N GLY A 408 7.38 -4.68 -8.58
CA GLY A 408 6.10 -4.00 -8.37
C GLY A 408 6.21 -2.73 -7.52
N VAL A 409 7.39 -2.10 -7.46
CA VAL A 409 7.57 -0.77 -6.86
C VAL A 409 6.98 0.28 -7.82
N LYS A 410 6.27 1.28 -7.30
CA LYS A 410 5.68 2.31 -8.17
C LYS A 410 6.76 3.31 -8.59
N SER A 411 6.89 3.55 -9.89
CA SER A 411 7.67 4.67 -10.41
C SER A 411 7.02 5.99 -10.00
N LEU A 412 7.71 6.79 -9.19
CA LEU A 412 7.19 8.07 -8.70
C LEU A 412 6.92 9.04 -9.86
N SER A 413 7.70 8.98 -10.94
CA SER A 413 7.50 9.84 -12.11
C SER A 413 6.19 9.52 -12.84
N ILE A 414 5.95 8.25 -13.16
CA ILE A 414 4.74 7.82 -13.87
C ILE A 414 3.52 7.99 -12.95
N LEU A 415 3.68 7.69 -11.67
CA LEU A 415 2.63 7.87 -10.68
C LEU A 415 2.21 9.34 -10.52
N ASN A 416 3.16 10.28 -10.45
CA ASN A 416 2.83 11.70 -10.37
C ASN A 416 2.09 12.19 -11.63
N LYS A 417 2.53 11.76 -12.83
CA LYS A 417 1.80 12.05 -14.08
C LYS A 417 0.37 11.50 -14.03
N ALA A 418 0.19 10.24 -13.67
CA ALA A 418 -1.13 9.61 -13.61
C ALA A 418 -2.04 10.26 -12.56
N LEU A 419 -1.48 10.68 -11.42
CA LEU A 419 -2.21 11.41 -10.37
C LEU A 419 -2.61 12.82 -10.81
N LEU A 420 -1.77 13.52 -11.57
CA LEU A 420 -2.11 14.84 -12.10
C LEU A 420 -3.16 14.75 -13.22
N CYS A 421 -3.06 13.77 -14.12
CA CYS A 421 -4.06 13.52 -15.16
C CYS A 421 -5.46 13.21 -14.61
N LYS A 422 -5.56 12.72 -13.36
CA LYS A 422 -6.83 12.57 -12.65
C LYS A 422 -7.62 13.89 -12.62
N TRP A 423 -6.95 15.04 -12.48
CA TRP A 423 -7.63 16.34 -12.44
C TRP A 423 -8.23 16.71 -13.79
N SER A 424 -7.56 16.41 -14.90
CA SER A 424 -8.12 16.60 -16.25
C SER A 424 -9.39 15.77 -16.43
N TRP A 425 -9.36 14.50 -16.01
CA TRP A 425 -10.54 13.64 -16.05
C TRP A 425 -11.68 14.17 -15.17
N ARG A 426 -11.36 14.59 -13.94
CA ARG A 426 -12.36 15.18 -13.03
C ARG A 426 -12.90 16.50 -13.57
N PHE A 427 -12.09 17.31 -14.24
CA PHE A 427 -12.52 18.57 -14.83
C PHE A 427 -13.57 18.34 -15.92
N ALA A 428 -13.40 17.28 -16.71
CA ALA A 428 -14.36 16.90 -17.73
C ALA A 428 -15.71 16.43 -17.15
N ILE A 429 -15.69 15.64 -16.07
CA ILE A 429 -16.89 14.99 -15.52
C ILE A 429 -17.58 15.83 -14.43
N GLU A 430 -16.82 16.41 -13.52
CA GLU A 430 -17.33 17.07 -12.30
C GLU A 430 -17.67 18.54 -12.54
N ARG A 431 -18.45 18.83 -13.60
CA ARG A 431 -18.75 20.20 -14.07
C ARG A 431 -19.45 21.10 -13.05
N GLU A 432 -20.31 20.52 -12.22
CA GLU A 432 -21.12 21.23 -11.23
C GLU A 432 -20.40 21.49 -9.91
N THR A 433 -19.16 21.02 -9.76
CA THR A 433 -18.40 21.17 -8.51
C THR A 433 -17.81 22.57 -8.37
N PHE A 434 -17.72 23.06 -7.14
CA PHE A 434 -17.24 24.41 -6.85
C PHE A 434 -15.83 24.67 -7.36
N TRP A 435 -14.91 23.71 -7.19
CA TRP A 435 -13.54 23.86 -7.69
C TRP A 435 -13.50 23.97 -9.21
N ASN A 436 -14.35 23.24 -9.93
CA ASN A 436 -14.42 23.30 -11.39
C ASN A 436 -14.94 24.67 -11.85
N GLN A 437 -15.98 25.19 -11.19
CA GLN A 437 -16.50 26.54 -11.43
C GLN A 437 -15.41 27.61 -11.22
N VAL A 438 -14.62 27.49 -10.15
CA VAL A 438 -13.49 28.41 -9.88
C VAL A 438 -12.44 28.35 -11.00
N ILE A 439 -12.03 27.15 -11.43
CA ILE A 439 -11.06 26.99 -12.52
C ILE A 439 -11.60 27.56 -13.84
N ARG A 440 -12.85 27.26 -14.20
CA ARG A 440 -13.51 27.79 -15.41
C ARG A 440 -13.64 29.31 -15.37
N GLY A 441 -14.07 29.86 -14.24
CA GLY A 441 -14.19 31.32 -14.08
C GLY A 441 -12.83 32.02 -14.07
N LYS A 442 -11.78 31.36 -13.58
CA LYS A 442 -10.42 31.92 -13.58
C LYS A 442 -9.80 31.89 -14.97
N TYR A 443 -9.74 30.73 -15.60
CA TYR A 443 -8.97 30.52 -16.83
C TYR A 443 -9.80 30.60 -18.11
N GLY A 444 -11.11 30.76 -18.00
CA GLY A 444 -12.02 30.62 -19.12
C GLY A 444 -12.04 29.19 -19.65
N GLU A 445 -12.81 29.00 -20.72
CA GLU A 445 -13.02 27.71 -21.35
C GLU A 445 -13.06 27.92 -22.86
N GLU A 446 -12.30 27.12 -23.63
CA GLU A 446 -12.35 27.08 -25.09
C GLU A 446 -12.81 25.70 -25.58
N GLN A 447 -13.18 25.65 -26.88
CA GLN A 447 -13.45 24.47 -27.70
C GLN A 447 -13.81 23.18 -26.94
N GLY A 448 -15.10 22.92 -26.73
CA GLY A 448 -15.54 21.64 -26.15
C GLY A 448 -15.35 21.50 -24.65
N GLY A 449 -14.71 22.48 -24.02
CA GLY A 449 -14.69 22.62 -22.57
C GLY A 449 -13.57 21.91 -21.83
N TRP A 450 -12.53 21.48 -22.54
CA TRP A 450 -11.43 20.69 -21.97
C TRP A 450 -10.11 21.46 -21.88
N SER A 451 -10.02 22.62 -22.51
CA SER A 451 -8.88 23.53 -22.42
C SER A 451 -9.33 24.87 -21.86
N SER A 452 -8.53 25.42 -20.94
CA SER A 452 -8.62 26.84 -20.62
C SER A 452 -8.22 27.69 -21.82
N LYS A 453 -8.69 28.96 -21.88
CA LYS A 453 -8.11 29.95 -22.80
C LYS A 453 -6.61 30.03 -22.56
N GLU A 454 -5.81 30.09 -23.63
CA GLU A 454 -4.34 30.08 -23.48
C GLU A 454 -3.86 31.19 -22.54
N ALA A 455 -3.22 30.79 -21.43
CA ALA A 455 -2.23 31.63 -20.76
C ALA A 455 -0.88 31.31 -21.43
N ARG A 456 -0.35 32.26 -22.21
CA ARG A 456 0.90 32.16 -22.99
C ARG A 456 1.91 31.14 -22.42
N GLY A 457 1.97 29.94 -23.01
CA GLY A 457 3.00 28.94 -22.71
C GLY A 457 2.57 27.46 -22.72
N GLY A 458 2.45 26.86 -23.92
CA GLY A 458 3.02 25.54 -24.21
C GLY A 458 2.16 24.26 -24.07
N ARG A 459 1.70 23.80 -25.25
CA ARG A 459 1.38 22.42 -25.73
C ARG A 459 0.03 21.76 -25.38
N GLU A 460 -0.61 21.40 -26.48
CA GLU A 460 -1.95 20.83 -26.70
C GLU A 460 -2.06 19.32 -26.39
N GLY A 461 -3.27 18.90 -26.02
CA GLY A 461 -3.72 17.52 -26.03
C GLY A 461 -5.26 17.48 -26.00
N GLY A 462 -5.87 17.08 -27.12
CA GLY A 462 -7.33 17.15 -27.35
C GLY A 462 -8.09 15.82 -27.22
N GLY A 463 -9.41 15.93 -27.07
CA GLY A 463 -10.42 14.87 -27.29
C GLY A 463 -11.68 15.00 -26.42
N GLY A 464 -12.86 15.26 -27.04
CA GLY A 464 -14.19 15.46 -26.39
C GLY A 464 -15.32 14.47 -26.80
N GLY A 465 -16.53 14.57 -26.19
CA GLY A 465 -17.75 13.71 -26.28
C GLY A 465 -19.01 14.38 -26.95
N ALA A 466 -20.07 13.64 -27.36
CA ALA A 466 -20.88 13.84 -28.61
C ALA A 466 -21.88 15.02 -28.84
N ALA A 467 -22.13 15.92 -27.90
CA ALA A 467 -22.68 17.27 -28.09
C ALA A 467 -21.57 18.32 -28.22
N TRP A 468 -20.33 17.85 -28.03
CA TRP A 468 -19.05 18.53 -28.06
C TRP A 468 -17.98 17.67 -28.77
N VAL A 469 -18.41 16.72 -29.61
CA VAL A 469 -17.55 15.94 -30.51
C VAL A 469 -17.65 16.58 -31.86
N LYS A 470 -16.48 16.93 -32.37
CA LYS A 470 -16.34 17.26 -33.77
C LYS A 470 -16.55 15.99 -34.57
N PHE A 471 -17.60 16.00 -35.40
CA PHE A 471 -18.02 14.87 -36.22
C PHE A 471 -16.83 14.24 -36.97
N TRP A 472 -15.92 15.07 -37.50
CA TRP A 472 -14.74 14.60 -38.23
C TRP A 472 -13.51 14.33 -37.38
N LYS A 473 -13.25 15.14 -36.34
CA LYS A 473 -11.92 15.22 -35.69
C LYS A 473 -11.82 14.42 -34.39
N ASP A 474 -12.94 14.09 -33.75
CA ASP A 474 -12.97 13.36 -32.48
C ASP A 474 -13.31 11.87 -32.70
N ILE A 475 -12.91 11.01 -31.75
CA ILE A 475 -13.15 9.56 -31.83
C ILE A 475 -14.47 9.21 -31.12
N TRP A 476 -15.56 9.27 -31.87
CA TRP A 476 -16.90 8.89 -31.40
C TRP A 476 -17.49 7.69 -32.16
N CYS A 477 -16.92 7.37 -33.33
CA CYS A 477 -17.35 6.28 -34.20
C CYS A 477 -16.11 5.49 -34.67
N GLY A 478 -15.96 4.25 -34.19
CA GLY A 478 -14.80 3.40 -34.48
C GLY A 478 -13.56 3.70 -33.61
N ASP A 479 -12.39 3.28 -34.09
CA ASP A 479 -11.13 3.35 -33.34
C ASP A 479 -10.24 4.56 -33.67
N LYS A 480 -10.57 5.29 -34.75
CA LYS A 480 -9.85 6.48 -35.22
C LYS A 480 -10.84 7.59 -35.61
N PRO A 481 -10.43 8.87 -35.62
CA PRO A 481 -11.29 9.95 -36.10
C PRO A 481 -11.72 9.73 -37.55
N LEU A 482 -12.93 10.17 -37.91
CA LEU A 482 -13.45 10.01 -39.28
C LEU A 482 -12.58 10.73 -40.32
N CYS A 483 -11.88 11.81 -39.96
CA CYS A 483 -10.94 12.49 -40.87
C CYS A 483 -9.68 11.67 -41.20
N VAL A 484 -9.31 10.72 -40.35
CA VAL A 484 -8.18 9.81 -40.58
C VAL A 484 -8.64 8.58 -41.37
N SER A 485 -9.83 8.05 -41.05
CA SER A 485 -10.38 6.89 -41.73
C SER A 485 -10.94 7.21 -43.11
N PHE A 486 -11.41 8.45 -43.32
CA PHE A 486 -12.05 8.89 -44.57
C PHE A 486 -11.50 10.26 -45.03
N PRO A 487 -10.22 10.33 -45.43
CA PRO A 487 -9.54 11.58 -45.76
C PRO A 487 -10.11 12.27 -47.00
N SER A 488 -10.60 11.51 -47.99
CA SER A 488 -11.19 12.08 -49.22
C SER A 488 -12.53 12.75 -48.91
N LEU A 489 -13.36 12.10 -48.10
CA LEU A 489 -14.64 12.68 -47.65
C LEU A 489 -14.43 13.89 -46.74
N PHE A 490 -13.43 13.85 -45.86
CA PHE A 490 -13.07 14.99 -45.03
C PHE A 490 -12.56 16.19 -45.84
N ALA A 491 -11.81 15.96 -46.92
CA ALA A 491 -11.37 17.02 -47.82
C ALA A 491 -12.57 17.74 -48.47
N LEU A 492 -13.64 17.00 -48.79
CA LEU A 492 -14.87 17.50 -49.39
C LEU A 492 -15.88 18.05 -48.38
N ALA A 493 -15.71 17.81 -47.08
CA ALA A 493 -16.64 18.29 -46.07
C ALA A 493 -16.67 19.82 -45.99
N VAL A 494 -17.88 20.41 -46.07
CA VAL A 494 -18.09 21.87 -45.96
C VAL A 494 -17.76 22.35 -44.54
N SER A 495 -18.18 21.57 -43.53
CA SER A 495 -18.03 21.93 -42.12
C SER A 495 -17.09 20.94 -41.42
N LYS A 496 -15.78 21.18 -41.55
CA LYS A 496 -14.72 20.35 -40.94
C LYS A 496 -14.70 20.38 -39.42
N ASP A 497 -15.32 21.39 -38.82
CA ASP A 497 -15.47 21.58 -37.37
C ASP A 497 -16.93 21.42 -36.91
N ALA A 498 -17.79 20.75 -37.70
CA ALA A 498 -19.18 20.47 -37.30
C ALA A 498 -19.28 19.56 -36.08
N TRP A 499 -20.27 19.82 -35.22
CA TRP A 499 -20.59 18.95 -34.08
C TRP A 499 -21.47 17.78 -34.53
N VAL A 500 -21.34 16.61 -33.89
CA VAL A 500 -22.14 15.41 -34.21
C VAL A 500 -23.65 15.70 -34.17
N LYS A 501 -24.11 16.47 -33.18
CA LYS A 501 -25.52 16.89 -33.06
C LYS A 501 -26.02 17.73 -34.25
N ASP A 502 -25.14 18.48 -34.92
CA ASP A 502 -25.53 19.37 -36.03
C ASP A 502 -25.63 18.57 -37.35
N VAL A 503 -24.96 17.42 -37.40
CA VAL A 503 -24.95 16.52 -38.57
C VAL A 503 -26.08 15.49 -38.51
N TRP A 504 -26.72 15.30 -37.36
CA TRP A 504 -27.85 14.39 -37.16
C TRP A 504 -29.19 15.12 -37.26
N ARG A 505 -30.10 14.63 -38.11
CA ARG A 505 -31.48 15.13 -38.24
C ARG A 505 -32.45 14.16 -37.60
N CYS A 506 -33.32 14.64 -36.72
CA CYS A 506 -34.35 13.82 -36.09
C CYS A 506 -35.62 13.82 -36.94
N ASN A 507 -36.03 12.63 -37.42
CA ASN A 507 -37.28 12.41 -38.15
C ASN A 507 -38.12 11.38 -37.38
N GLU A 508 -39.44 11.36 -37.60
CA GLU A 508 -40.42 10.49 -36.90
C GLU A 508 -40.11 8.97 -37.02
N GLY A 509 -39.23 8.56 -37.94
CA GLY A 509 -38.82 7.17 -38.19
C GLY A 509 -37.40 6.76 -37.75
N GLY A 510 -36.72 7.51 -36.87
CA GLY A 510 -35.44 7.07 -36.28
C GLY A 510 -34.17 7.87 -36.63
N GLY A 511 -34.35 9.08 -37.18
CA GLY A 511 -33.28 10.04 -37.48
C GLY A 511 -32.30 9.63 -38.59
N SER A 512 -31.60 10.61 -39.19
CA SER A 512 -30.70 10.40 -40.32
C SER A 512 -29.45 11.27 -40.24
N TRP A 513 -28.30 10.73 -40.61
CA TRP A 513 -27.05 11.48 -40.79
C TRP A 513 -27.08 12.30 -42.08
N SER A 514 -26.78 13.59 -42.02
CA SER A 514 -26.77 14.50 -43.18
C SER A 514 -25.54 15.43 -43.21
N PRO A 515 -24.33 14.88 -43.41
CA PRO A 515 -23.12 15.70 -43.61
C PRO A 515 -23.15 16.44 -44.95
N LEU A 516 -22.70 17.70 -44.95
CA LEU A 516 -22.65 18.55 -46.15
C LEU A 516 -21.27 18.47 -46.83
N PHE A 517 -21.26 18.26 -48.14
CA PHE A 517 -20.06 18.19 -48.98
C PHE A 517 -20.06 19.29 -50.05
N SER A 518 -18.86 19.77 -50.40
CA SER A 518 -18.67 20.90 -51.32
C SER A 518 -18.99 20.57 -52.78
N ARG A 519 -19.02 19.28 -53.15
CA ARG A 519 -19.41 18.77 -54.47
C ARG A 519 -19.98 17.35 -54.38
N LEU A 520 -20.56 16.89 -55.48
CA LEU A 520 -20.93 15.49 -55.70
C LEU A 520 -19.69 14.58 -55.79
N PHE A 521 -19.86 13.30 -55.44
CA PHE A 521 -18.78 12.31 -55.39
C PHE A 521 -18.45 11.76 -56.78
N ASN A 522 -17.16 11.53 -57.03
CA ASN A 522 -16.70 10.85 -58.23
C ASN A 522 -16.77 9.33 -58.06
N ASN A 523 -16.74 8.57 -59.16
CA ASN A 523 -16.86 7.11 -59.13
C ASN A 523 -15.81 6.42 -58.24
N TRP A 524 -14.59 6.95 -58.15
CA TRP A 524 -13.53 6.40 -57.31
C TRP A 524 -13.68 6.73 -55.80
N GLU A 525 -14.58 7.64 -55.42
CA GLU A 525 -14.89 7.98 -54.02
C GLU A 525 -16.08 7.17 -53.48
N LEU A 526 -16.83 6.48 -54.34
CA LEU A 526 -18.08 5.78 -53.97
C LEU A 526 -17.86 4.63 -52.99
N ASP A 527 -16.74 3.91 -53.07
CA ASP A 527 -16.41 2.84 -52.12
C ASP A 527 -16.16 3.39 -50.71
N GLU A 528 -15.51 4.56 -50.62
CA GLU A 528 -15.26 5.29 -49.37
C GLU A 528 -16.57 5.85 -48.80
N VAL A 529 -17.47 6.38 -49.65
CA VAL A 529 -18.83 6.82 -49.27
C VAL A 529 -19.67 5.66 -48.73
N CYS A 530 -19.66 4.52 -49.41
CA CYS A 530 -20.41 3.34 -48.99
C CYS A 530 -19.89 2.83 -47.63
N SER A 531 -18.57 2.71 -47.48
CA SER A 531 -17.95 2.35 -46.21
C SER A 531 -18.31 3.33 -45.09
N PHE A 532 -18.36 4.63 -45.40
CA PHE A 532 -18.70 5.67 -44.45
C PHE A 532 -20.15 5.59 -43.95
N PHE A 533 -21.13 5.55 -44.85
CA PHE A 533 -22.55 5.53 -44.45
C PHE A 533 -23.03 4.16 -43.97
N VAL A 534 -22.58 3.07 -44.61
CA VAL A 534 -23.09 1.70 -44.36
C VAL A 534 -22.33 1.00 -43.23
N VAL A 535 -21.03 1.24 -43.08
CA VAL A 535 -20.21 0.54 -42.08
C VAL A 535 -19.96 1.41 -40.84
N ALA A 536 -19.61 2.69 -41.02
CA ALA A 536 -19.31 3.55 -39.88
C ALA A 536 -20.59 4.11 -39.21
N LEU A 537 -21.49 4.72 -39.99
CA LEU A 537 -22.64 5.46 -39.44
C LEU A 537 -23.91 4.63 -39.24
N ASN A 538 -24.05 3.49 -39.91
CA ASN A 538 -25.25 2.66 -39.85
C ASN A 538 -25.50 2.12 -38.43
N GLY A 539 -26.76 2.15 -37.99
CA GLY A 539 -27.15 1.74 -36.64
C GLY A 539 -26.69 2.66 -35.50
N LYS A 540 -26.00 3.79 -35.80
CA LYS A 540 -25.64 4.81 -34.81
C LYS A 540 -26.77 5.84 -34.71
N GLN A 541 -27.40 5.93 -33.54
CA GLN A 541 -28.47 6.88 -33.25
C GLN A 541 -28.10 7.75 -32.05
N ILE A 542 -28.50 9.03 -32.08
CA ILE A 542 -28.37 9.94 -30.95
C ILE A 542 -29.59 9.79 -30.04
N GLN A 543 -29.36 9.49 -28.75
CA GLN A 543 -30.41 9.51 -27.73
C GLN A 543 -30.69 10.95 -27.31
N GLN A 544 -31.88 11.45 -27.63
CA GLN A 544 -32.28 12.81 -27.23
C GLN A 544 -32.47 12.91 -25.71
N GLY A 545 -31.96 14.00 -25.12
CA GLY A 545 -32.13 14.31 -23.70
C GLY A 545 -31.14 13.61 -22.75
N VAL A 546 -30.13 12.92 -23.27
CA VAL A 546 -29.05 12.31 -22.46
C VAL A 546 -27.74 13.07 -22.69
N ASP A 547 -27.15 13.61 -21.62
CA ASP A 547 -25.84 14.26 -21.68
C ASP A 547 -24.71 13.25 -22.00
N ASP A 548 -23.72 13.70 -22.76
CA ASP A 548 -22.56 12.86 -23.09
C ASP A 548 -21.77 12.45 -21.87
N ARG A 549 -21.14 11.27 -21.97
CA ARG A 549 -20.28 10.74 -20.92
C ARG A 549 -18.95 10.32 -21.50
N VAL A 550 -17.89 10.72 -20.82
CA VAL A 550 -16.54 10.25 -21.14
C VAL A 550 -16.38 8.81 -20.66
N ILE A 551 -15.92 7.93 -21.53
CA ILE A 551 -15.70 6.51 -21.23
C ILE A 551 -14.20 6.23 -21.23
N TRP A 552 -13.72 5.62 -20.14
CA TRP A 552 -12.34 5.20 -20.03
C TRP A 552 -12.13 3.82 -20.68
N ARG A 553 -11.37 3.77 -21.78
CA ARG A 553 -11.22 2.53 -22.59
C ARG A 553 -10.38 1.44 -21.93
N GLU A 554 -9.48 1.77 -21.01
CA GLU A 554 -8.62 0.77 -20.35
C GLU A 554 -9.33 -0.03 -19.25
N THR A 555 -10.61 0.21 -18.99
CA THR A 555 -11.38 -0.55 -18.00
C THR A 555 -12.70 -1.03 -18.58
N ASN A 556 -13.05 -2.29 -18.32
CA ASN A 556 -14.31 -2.89 -18.79
C ASN A 556 -15.56 -2.17 -18.27
N CYS A 557 -15.45 -1.45 -17.15
CA CYS A 557 -16.54 -0.68 -16.57
C CYS A 557 -16.63 0.76 -17.10
N GLY A 558 -15.75 1.17 -18.00
CA GLY A 558 -15.70 2.53 -18.56
C GLY A 558 -15.29 3.61 -17.56
N LYS A 559 -14.90 3.25 -16.33
CA LYS A 559 -14.55 4.20 -15.26
C LYS A 559 -13.05 4.40 -15.18
N PHE A 560 -12.64 5.67 -15.14
CA PHE A 560 -11.24 6.03 -14.94
C PHE A 560 -10.73 5.59 -13.57
N SER A 561 -9.50 5.09 -13.56
CA SER A 561 -8.73 4.91 -12.34
C SER A 561 -7.28 5.31 -12.58
N VAL A 562 -6.63 5.88 -11.55
CA VAL A 562 -5.20 6.17 -11.61
C VAL A 562 -4.40 4.89 -11.84
N LYS A 563 -4.88 3.74 -11.34
CA LYS A 563 -4.26 2.43 -11.54
C LYS A 563 -4.26 1.99 -13.01
N SER A 564 -5.37 2.16 -13.71
CA SER A 564 -5.48 1.80 -15.14
C SER A 564 -4.63 2.71 -16.02
N LEU A 565 -4.64 4.04 -15.76
CA LEU A 565 -3.75 4.97 -16.48
C LEU A 565 -2.27 4.66 -16.20
N TYR A 566 -1.90 4.38 -14.95
CA TYR A 566 -0.53 4.00 -14.60
C TYR A 566 -0.07 2.77 -15.37
N LYS A 567 -0.91 1.72 -15.48
CA LYS A 567 -0.59 0.51 -16.25
C LYS A 567 -0.35 0.80 -17.73
N SER A 568 -1.23 1.60 -18.35
CA SER A 568 -1.10 2.03 -19.75
C SER A 568 0.16 2.85 -20.01
N LEU A 569 0.59 3.68 -19.05
CA LEU A 569 1.83 4.46 -19.16
C LEU A 569 3.11 3.63 -18.93
N VAL A 570 3.01 2.45 -18.31
CA VAL A 570 4.15 1.56 -18.02
C VAL A 570 4.38 0.55 -19.14
N SER A 571 3.38 0.26 -19.99
CA SER A 571 3.50 -0.74 -21.07
C SER A 571 4.46 -0.29 -22.18
N GLY A 572 5.73 -0.63 -22.01
CA GLY A 572 6.74 -0.72 -23.06
C GLY A 572 7.38 -2.11 -23.03
N HIS A 573 7.30 -2.80 -24.17
CA HIS A 573 7.83 -4.14 -24.52
C HIS A 573 7.56 -5.30 -23.53
N PRO A 574 6.63 -6.22 -23.86
CA PRO A 574 6.43 -7.44 -23.09
C PRO A 574 7.65 -8.35 -23.29
N ILE A 575 8.56 -8.34 -22.32
CA ILE A 575 9.50 -9.45 -22.19
C ILE A 575 8.67 -10.62 -21.64
N SER A 576 8.65 -11.74 -22.35
CA SER A 576 8.09 -13.01 -21.88
C SER A 576 8.78 -13.39 -20.56
N PHE A 577 8.14 -13.06 -19.43
CA PHE A 577 8.60 -13.42 -18.10
C PHE A 577 7.67 -14.50 -17.53
N PRO A 578 8.19 -15.65 -17.06
CA PRO A 578 7.37 -16.77 -16.57
C PRO A 578 6.83 -16.46 -15.17
N SER A 579 5.94 -15.47 -15.07
CA SER A 579 5.45 -14.92 -13.81
C SER A 579 4.66 -15.93 -12.98
N SER A 580 3.97 -16.87 -13.64
CA SER A 580 3.24 -17.96 -12.98
C SER A 580 4.17 -18.97 -12.30
N ALA A 581 5.24 -19.38 -12.98
CA ALA A 581 6.22 -20.32 -12.43
C ALA A 581 7.01 -19.74 -11.26
N ILE A 582 7.16 -18.41 -11.21
CA ILE A 582 7.95 -17.72 -10.18
C ILE A 582 7.07 -17.23 -9.02
N TRP A 583 5.92 -16.60 -9.31
CA TRP A 583 5.11 -15.92 -8.29
C TRP A 583 3.86 -16.69 -7.83
N LYS A 584 3.46 -17.78 -8.51
CA LYS A 584 2.22 -18.52 -8.19
C LYS A 584 2.45 -19.93 -7.61
N VAL A 585 3.69 -20.33 -7.33
CA VAL A 585 4.00 -21.59 -6.65
C VAL A 585 3.48 -21.56 -5.21
N SER A 586 2.61 -22.51 -4.86
CA SER A 586 2.02 -22.67 -3.53
C SER A 586 2.73 -23.80 -2.78
N VAL A 587 3.35 -23.49 -1.64
CA VAL A 587 3.96 -24.49 -0.75
C VAL A 587 3.07 -24.64 0.49
N GLN A 588 2.71 -25.87 0.88
CA GLN A 588 1.87 -26.10 2.05
C GLN A 588 2.62 -25.77 3.35
N PRO A 589 2.04 -24.99 4.28
CA PRO A 589 2.71 -24.63 5.53
C PRO A 589 2.55 -25.70 6.61
N ARG A 590 3.58 -26.52 6.86
CA ARG A 590 3.75 -27.24 8.13
C ARG A 590 4.68 -26.44 9.05
N TRP A 591 4.23 -26.14 10.27
CA TRP A 591 4.99 -25.37 11.26
C TRP A 591 5.90 -26.27 12.10
N VAL A 592 7.18 -25.92 12.22
CA VAL A 592 8.03 -26.27 13.37
C VAL A 592 8.75 -24.99 13.81
N LEU A 593 8.36 -24.43 14.95
CA LEU A 593 9.08 -23.31 15.56
C LEU A 593 10.31 -23.86 16.31
N PRO A 594 11.55 -23.41 16.03
CA PRO A 594 12.72 -23.80 16.81
C PRO A 594 12.58 -23.35 18.27
N ALA A 595 12.97 -24.21 19.21
CA ALA A 595 12.86 -23.97 20.66
C ALA A 595 13.48 -22.63 21.13
N THR A 596 14.53 -22.19 20.44
CA THR A 596 15.25 -20.93 20.68
C THR A 596 14.39 -19.67 20.49
N VAL A 597 13.45 -19.66 19.54
CA VAL A 597 12.53 -18.51 19.34
C VAL A 597 11.47 -18.47 20.44
N LYS A 598 11.05 -19.65 20.91
CA LYS A 598 10.09 -19.79 22.02
C LYS A 598 10.73 -19.28 23.32
N GLU A 599 11.98 -19.61 23.61
CA GLU A 599 12.71 -19.10 24.78
C GLU A 599 12.96 -17.59 24.71
N MET A 600 13.33 -17.06 23.53
CA MET A 600 13.59 -15.63 23.36
C MET A 600 12.34 -14.75 23.55
N LEU A 601 11.17 -15.26 23.18
CA LEU A 601 9.88 -14.60 23.41
C LEU A 601 9.36 -14.79 24.84
N SER A 602 9.76 -15.88 25.51
CA SER A 602 9.40 -16.17 26.91
C SER A 602 10.19 -15.33 27.91
N GLY A 603 11.40 -14.89 27.54
CA GLY A 603 12.28 -14.08 28.40
C GLY A 603 12.08 -12.56 28.34
N TRP A 604 11.09 -12.06 27.60
CA TRP A 604 10.97 -10.62 27.31
C TRP A 604 10.22 -9.84 28.41
N ASN A 605 10.96 -9.39 29.44
CA ASN A 605 10.48 -8.46 30.47
C ASN A 605 11.08 -7.05 30.27
N GLY A 606 10.59 -6.31 29.27
CA GLY A 606 11.05 -4.94 28.96
C GLY A 606 9.96 -3.89 29.11
N THR A 607 10.15 -2.94 30.04
CA THR A 607 9.27 -1.81 30.36
C THR A 607 9.57 -0.58 29.50
N PHE A 608 9.05 -0.46 28.27
CA PHE A 608 9.04 0.88 27.61
C PHE A 608 8.02 1.00 26.45
N VAL A 609 6.75 1.21 26.77
CA VAL A 609 5.72 1.68 25.82
C VAL A 609 4.89 2.79 26.48
N GLY A 610 4.88 3.98 25.88
CA GLY A 610 4.16 5.16 26.34
C GLY A 610 2.63 5.02 26.40
N LYS A 611 2.03 5.77 27.32
CA LYS A 611 0.65 5.69 27.85
C LYS A 611 -0.53 6.00 26.90
N LYS A 612 -0.57 5.58 25.63
CA LYS A 612 -1.78 5.81 24.78
C LYS A 612 -2.36 4.63 23.99
N ARG A 613 -1.91 3.40 24.25
CA ARG A 613 -2.59 2.18 23.80
C ARG A 613 -2.34 1.04 24.80
N LYS A 614 -3.06 1.06 25.92
CA LYS A 614 -3.18 -0.09 26.83
C LYS A 614 -4.66 -0.47 26.86
N GLY A 615 -4.99 -1.60 26.25
CA GLY A 615 -6.37 -2.07 26.19
C GLY A 615 -6.69 -3.15 25.17
N VAL A 616 -5.71 -3.78 24.50
CA VAL A 616 -5.96 -5.00 23.67
C VAL A 616 -4.70 -5.87 23.52
N TRP A 617 -3.93 -6.19 24.58
CA TRP A 617 -2.82 -7.17 24.44
C TRP A 617 -2.57 -7.93 25.75
N LYS A 618 -3.49 -8.83 26.16
CA LYS A 618 -3.14 -9.96 27.03
C LYS A 618 -2.62 -11.08 26.12
N VAL A 619 -1.29 -11.25 26.06
CA VAL A 619 -0.54 -12.13 25.14
C VAL A 619 -0.92 -13.62 25.24
N GLN A 620 -1.55 -14.06 26.33
CA GLN A 620 -1.97 -15.46 26.52
C GLN A 620 -3.21 -15.88 25.70
N VAL A 621 -4.15 -14.96 25.41
CA VAL A 621 -5.37 -15.27 24.64
C VAL A 621 -5.09 -15.32 23.13
N ILE A 622 -4.09 -14.57 22.68
CA ILE A 622 -3.63 -14.55 21.29
C ILE A 622 -2.88 -15.84 20.95
N MET A 623 -2.09 -16.43 21.86
CA MET A 623 -1.42 -17.71 21.60
C MET A 623 -2.40 -18.89 21.47
N LYS A 624 -3.50 -18.92 22.25
CA LYS A 624 -4.55 -19.95 22.08
C LYS A 624 -5.35 -19.78 20.79
N SER A 625 -5.54 -18.54 20.33
CA SER A 625 -6.28 -18.23 19.09
C SER A 625 -5.40 -18.31 17.82
N LEU A 626 -4.08 -18.15 17.94
CA LEU A 626 -3.11 -18.30 16.84
C LEU A 626 -2.89 -19.77 16.44
N ASN A 627 -3.11 -20.72 17.36
CA ASN A 627 -3.05 -22.15 17.05
C ASN A 627 -4.32 -22.67 16.34
N SER A 628 -5.45 -21.95 16.40
CA SER A 628 -6.71 -22.37 15.76
C SER A 628 -7.04 -21.63 14.46
N LEU A 629 -6.36 -20.54 14.14
CA LEU A 629 -6.59 -19.75 12.93
C LEU A 629 -5.29 -19.59 12.12
N GLY A 630 -5.17 -20.42 11.08
CA GLY A 630 -4.12 -20.35 10.07
C GLY A 630 -4.00 -18.94 9.49
N SER A 631 -2.89 -18.27 9.81
CA SER A 631 -2.67 -16.86 9.46
C SER A 631 -1.89 -16.75 8.14
N SER A 632 -2.62 -16.57 7.05
CA SER A 632 -2.13 -16.51 5.67
C SER A 632 -1.24 -15.30 5.34
N GLU A 633 -1.33 -14.17 6.05
CA GLU A 633 -0.60 -12.93 5.70
C GLU A 633 0.89 -12.92 6.11
N LEU A 634 1.24 -13.51 7.26
CA LEU A 634 2.63 -13.54 7.75
C LEU A 634 3.47 -14.55 6.95
N ILE A 635 2.84 -15.66 6.57
CA ILE A 635 3.39 -16.70 5.67
C ILE A 635 3.64 -16.11 4.28
N LEU A 636 2.68 -15.39 3.70
CA LEU A 636 2.84 -14.70 2.40
C LEU A 636 4.00 -13.70 2.41
N THR A 637 4.24 -13.04 3.54
CA THR A 637 5.29 -12.02 3.68
C THR A 637 6.69 -12.66 3.83
N LEU A 638 6.79 -13.79 4.55
CA LEU A 638 8.03 -14.57 4.69
C LEU A 638 8.40 -15.27 3.37
N PHE A 639 7.44 -15.92 2.71
CA PHE A 639 7.62 -16.56 1.40
C PHE A 639 7.94 -15.54 0.30
N SER A 640 7.26 -14.38 0.28
CA SER A 640 7.64 -13.28 -0.63
C SER A 640 9.03 -12.73 -0.31
N GLY A 641 9.47 -12.82 0.95
CA GLY A 641 10.83 -12.53 1.42
C GLY A 641 11.88 -13.46 0.85
N ILE A 642 11.63 -14.76 0.95
CA ILE A 642 12.51 -15.85 0.51
C ILE A 642 12.56 -15.89 -1.03
N GLN A 643 11.42 -15.81 -1.71
CA GLN A 643 11.36 -15.70 -3.18
C GLN A 643 12.06 -14.45 -3.70
N ALA A 644 11.88 -13.30 -3.04
CA ALA A 644 12.58 -12.08 -3.45
C ALA A 644 14.11 -12.22 -3.26
N GLU A 645 14.59 -12.85 -2.19
CA GLU A 645 16.03 -13.08 -2.00
C GLU A 645 16.62 -14.09 -2.98
N LEU A 646 15.92 -15.19 -3.27
CA LEU A 646 16.33 -16.17 -4.29
C LEU A 646 16.39 -15.53 -5.69
N ILE A 647 15.34 -14.78 -6.06
CA ILE A 647 15.26 -14.05 -7.34
C ILE A 647 16.34 -12.98 -7.41
N LEU A 648 16.55 -12.21 -6.34
CA LEU A 648 17.62 -11.22 -6.29
C LEU A 648 19.00 -11.88 -6.34
N GLY A 649 19.19 -13.05 -5.76
CA GLY A 649 20.39 -13.86 -5.90
C GLY A 649 20.62 -14.30 -7.35
N THR A 650 19.62 -14.88 -8.01
CA THR A 650 19.68 -15.26 -9.43
C THR A 650 19.86 -14.07 -10.38
N ILE A 651 19.21 -12.93 -10.13
CA ILE A 651 19.36 -11.71 -10.94
C ILE A 651 20.76 -11.11 -10.75
N THR A 652 21.30 -11.13 -9.53
CA THR A 652 22.66 -10.67 -9.25
C THR A 652 23.69 -11.56 -9.97
N ARG A 653 23.47 -12.89 -9.96
CA ARG A 653 24.27 -13.87 -10.71
C ARG A 653 24.13 -13.70 -12.24
N LYS A 654 22.93 -13.41 -12.73
CA LYS A 654 22.67 -13.15 -14.17
C LYS A 654 23.18 -11.78 -14.63
N ALA A 655 23.33 -10.81 -13.72
CA ALA A 655 23.94 -9.51 -13.99
C ALA A 655 25.47 -9.61 -14.01
N ASN A 656 26.07 -10.46 -13.17
CA ASN A 656 27.48 -10.82 -13.28
C ASN A 656 27.78 -11.57 -14.59
N LYS A 657 26.86 -12.41 -15.11
CA LYS A 657 27.02 -12.97 -16.47
C LYS A 657 27.16 -11.94 -17.60
N ASN A 658 26.81 -10.67 -17.38
CA ASN A 658 26.95 -9.59 -18.37
C ASN A 658 28.08 -8.59 -18.01
N GLY A 659 28.86 -8.86 -16.97
CA GLY A 659 30.01 -8.06 -16.53
C GLY A 659 30.97 -8.95 -15.75
N ASP A 660 32.03 -9.36 -16.44
CA ASP A 660 32.88 -10.54 -16.25
C ASP A 660 32.17 -11.86 -16.59
N SER A 661 32.61 -12.45 -17.70
CA SER A 661 32.38 -13.85 -17.99
C SER A 661 32.70 -14.67 -16.74
N ASP A 662 31.70 -15.32 -16.15
CA ASP A 662 31.93 -16.60 -15.47
C ASP A 662 32.54 -17.48 -16.57
N GLU A 663 33.87 -17.54 -16.59
CA GLU A 663 34.61 -18.50 -17.40
C GLU A 663 34.05 -19.88 -17.06
N ASP A 664 33.86 -20.71 -18.09
CA ASP A 664 33.40 -22.07 -17.95
C ASP A 664 34.34 -22.74 -16.93
N TYR A 665 33.86 -23.13 -15.74
CA TYR A 665 34.68 -23.80 -14.71
C TYR A 665 35.52 -24.94 -15.30
N LEU A 666 35.02 -25.57 -16.37
CA LEU A 666 35.70 -26.63 -17.10
C LEU A 666 36.89 -26.17 -17.97
N GLY A 667 37.02 -24.87 -18.21
CA GLY A 667 38.11 -24.20 -18.92
C GLY A 667 39.04 -23.36 -18.04
N ASP A 668 38.73 -23.21 -16.75
CA ASP A 668 39.54 -22.48 -15.79
C ASP A 668 40.74 -23.29 -15.30
N ARG A 669 41.89 -22.62 -15.11
CA ARG A 669 43.05 -23.25 -14.46
C ARG A 669 42.82 -23.36 -12.96
N ILE A 670 43.08 -24.54 -12.40
CA ILE A 670 42.93 -24.81 -10.97
C ILE A 670 44.29 -24.99 -10.30
N THR A 671 44.38 -24.54 -9.05
CA THR A 671 45.59 -24.67 -8.23
C THR A 671 45.34 -25.62 -7.08
N PHE A 672 46.21 -26.62 -6.94
CA PHE A 672 46.19 -27.59 -5.85
C PHE A 672 47.22 -27.21 -4.78
N SER A 673 46.78 -27.16 -3.52
CA SER A 673 47.66 -27.21 -2.35
C SER A 673 47.30 -28.41 -1.46
N GLU A 674 48.06 -28.64 -0.40
CA GLU A 674 47.77 -29.72 0.57
C GLU A 674 46.39 -29.55 1.22
N ASP A 675 45.96 -28.31 1.44
CA ASP A 675 44.75 -27.99 2.20
C ASP A 675 43.59 -27.42 1.37
N LYS A 676 43.83 -27.00 0.10
CA LYS A 676 42.86 -26.23 -0.69
C LYS A 676 42.94 -26.57 -2.18
N LEU A 677 41.78 -26.58 -2.82
CA LEU A 677 41.60 -26.51 -4.26
C LEU A 677 40.99 -25.16 -4.61
N MET A 678 41.65 -24.39 -5.47
CA MET A 678 41.22 -23.03 -5.82
C MET A 678 41.21 -22.80 -7.33
N ASP A 679 40.34 -21.91 -7.78
CA ASP A 679 40.34 -21.43 -9.17
C ASP A 679 41.38 -20.33 -9.39
N SER A 680 41.50 -19.88 -10.65
CA SER A 680 42.37 -18.79 -11.10
C SER A 680 42.12 -17.45 -10.38
N ASN A 681 40.92 -17.28 -9.78
CA ASN A 681 40.48 -16.08 -9.08
C ASN A 681 40.62 -16.16 -7.54
N SER A 682 41.32 -17.18 -7.04
CA SER A 682 41.48 -17.45 -5.60
C SER A 682 40.14 -17.66 -4.85
N LYS A 683 39.14 -18.21 -5.54
CA LYS A 683 37.91 -18.72 -4.94
C LYS A 683 38.12 -20.20 -4.58
N ALA A 684 37.71 -20.58 -3.38
CA ALA A 684 37.79 -21.96 -2.94
C ALA A 684 36.79 -22.84 -3.70
N ILE A 685 37.26 -23.98 -4.20
CA ILE A 685 36.49 -25.05 -4.84
C ILE A 685 36.20 -26.14 -3.83
N MET A 686 37.23 -26.60 -3.11
CA MET A 686 37.12 -27.60 -2.03
C MET A 686 38.22 -27.33 -1.01
N MET A 687 37.95 -27.59 0.27
CA MET A 687 38.88 -27.31 1.37
C MET A 687 38.96 -28.46 2.38
N ALA A 688 40.11 -28.62 3.03
CA ALA A 688 40.36 -29.71 3.98
C ALA A 688 39.39 -29.77 5.18
N TRP A 689 38.79 -28.62 5.57
CA TRP A 689 37.81 -28.59 6.68
C TRP A 689 36.54 -29.40 6.39
N GLU A 690 36.25 -29.69 5.11
CA GLU A 690 35.10 -30.49 4.69
C GLU A 690 35.32 -31.99 4.92
N LYS A 691 36.56 -32.43 5.21
CA LYS A 691 36.89 -33.85 5.37
C LYS A 691 35.96 -34.60 6.34
N PRO A 692 35.64 -34.10 7.55
CA PRO A 692 34.70 -34.79 8.45
C PRO A 692 33.29 -34.90 7.90
N LEU A 693 32.88 -33.93 7.05
CA LEU A 693 31.58 -33.97 6.37
C LEU A 693 31.56 -35.05 5.30
N MET A 694 32.62 -35.11 4.48
CA MET A 694 32.78 -36.12 3.44
C MET A 694 32.83 -37.55 4.02
N GLU A 695 33.49 -37.74 5.16
CA GLU A 695 33.50 -39.02 5.89
C GLU A 695 32.10 -39.41 6.39
N ALA A 696 31.31 -38.44 6.88
CA ALA A 696 29.93 -38.67 7.30
C ALA A 696 29.00 -39.00 6.11
N HIS A 697 29.17 -38.33 4.97
CA HIS A 697 28.47 -38.63 3.72
C HIS A 697 28.81 -40.04 3.21
N ALA A 698 30.10 -40.39 3.14
CA ALA A 698 30.56 -41.71 2.73
C ALA A 698 29.98 -42.82 3.62
N LYS A 699 29.96 -42.61 4.95
CA LYS A 699 29.35 -43.53 5.90
C LYS A 699 27.86 -43.75 5.64
N ALA A 700 27.12 -42.70 5.30
CA ALA A 700 25.70 -42.79 4.99
C ALA A 700 25.47 -43.61 3.71
N VAL A 701 26.10 -43.21 2.59
CA VAL A 701 25.85 -43.83 1.28
C VAL A 701 26.41 -45.26 1.17
N CYS A 702 27.44 -45.61 1.93
CA CYS A 702 28.04 -46.96 1.91
C CYS A 702 27.36 -47.97 2.86
N SER A 703 26.36 -47.56 3.64
CA SER A 703 25.74 -48.44 4.66
C SER A 703 25.07 -49.70 4.08
N GLY A 704 24.67 -49.68 2.80
CA GLY A 704 24.12 -50.83 2.07
C GLY A 704 25.14 -51.76 1.38
N GLY A 705 26.44 -51.42 1.40
CA GLY A 705 27.52 -52.33 0.95
C GLY A 705 27.56 -52.71 -0.53
N GLY A 706 27.07 -51.86 -1.45
CA GLY A 706 26.87 -52.20 -2.86
C GLY A 706 27.62 -51.33 -3.87
N HIS A 707 26.92 -50.97 -4.95
CA HIS A 707 27.39 -50.12 -6.05
C HIS A 707 27.19 -48.65 -5.68
N ILE A 708 28.28 -47.88 -5.58
CA ILE A 708 28.25 -46.48 -5.13
C ILE A 708 28.57 -45.55 -6.31
N LEU A 709 27.79 -44.48 -6.45
CA LEU A 709 28.00 -43.39 -7.40
C LEU A 709 28.41 -42.13 -6.66
N ASN A 710 29.53 -41.53 -7.07
CA ASN A 710 29.92 -40.18 -6.70
C ASN A 710 29.80 -39.26 -7.93
N ILE A 711 29.07 -38.16 -7.79
CA ILE A 711 28.89 -37.14 -8.83
C ILE A 711 29.53 -35.83 -8.39
N GLY A 712 30.56 -35.44 -9.12
CA GLY A 712 31.36 -34.26 -8.80
C GLY A 712 32.54 -34.62 -7.90
N PHE A 713 33.61 -33.84 -8.02
CA PHE A 713 34.89 -34.22 -7.43
C PHE A 713 35.78 -32.99 -7.24
N GLY A 714 36.54 -33.01 -6.14
CA GLY A 714 37.47 -31.95 -5.74
C GLY A 714 38.85 -32.51 -5.41
N MET A 715 39.24 -32.52 -4.14
CA MET A 715 40.50 -33.11 -3.69
C MET A 715 40.44 -34.64 -3.46
N GLY A 716 39.37 -35.31 -3.88
CA GLY A 716 39.16 -36.75 -3.67
C GLY A 716 38.90 -37.17 -2.23
N LEU A 717 38.42 -36.24 -1.38
CA LEU A 717 38.16 -36.49 0.05
C LEU A 717 37.05 -37.53 0.24
N VAL A 718 35.91 -37.36 -0.45
CA VAL A 718 34.77 -38.29 -0.35
C VAL A 718 35.11 -39.64 -0.99
N ASP A 719 35.80 -39.67 -2.11
CA ASP A 719 36.19 -40.90 -2.79
C ASP A 719 37.12 -41.75 -1.93
N THR A 720 38.09 -41.10 -1.29
CA THR A 720 38.99 -41.76 -0.34
C THR A 720 38.21 -42.32 0.84
N ALA A 721 37.21 -41.57 1.36
CA ALA A 721 36.36 -42.05 2.44
C ALA A 721 35.45 -43.21 2.01
N ILE A 722 34.86 -43.18 0.81
CA ILE A 722 34.04 -44.26 0.26
C ILE A 722 34.85 -45.55 0.14
N GLN A 723 36.10 -45.47 -0.36
CA GLN A 723 36.96 -46.64 -0.53
C GLN A 723 37.35 -47.34 0.78
N GLN A 724 37.30 -46.66 1.93
CA GLN A 724 37.52 -47.31 3.23
C GLN A 724 36.46 -48.38 3.54
N TYR A 725 35.26 -48.25 2.95
CA TYR A 725 34.16 -49.20 3.11
C TYR A 725 34.17 -50.33 2.07
N LYS A 726 35.16 -50.35 1.16
CA LYS A 726 35.34 -51.40 0.13
C LYS A 726 34.06 -51.70 -0.67
N PRO A 727 33.48 -50.71 -1.39
CA PRO A 727 32.27 -50.95 -2.18
C PRO A 727 32.53 -51.95 -3.31
N ALA A 728 31.48 -52.66 -3.73
CA ALA A 728 31.55 -53.63 -4.83
C ALA A 728 31.97 -52.96 -6.14
N THR A 729 31.42 -51.78 -6.42
CA THR A 729 31.88 -50.88 -7.48
C THR A 729 31.75 -49.44 -7.02
N HIS A 730 32.71 -48.60 -7.39
CA HIS A 730 32.69 -47.17 -7.13
C HIS A 730 32.78 -46.41 -8.46
N THR A 731 31.66 -45.84 -8.89
CA THR A 731 31.59 -45.03 -10.11
C THR A 731 31.78 -43.56 -9.75
N ILE A 732 32.70 -42.87 -10.43
CA ILE A 732 33.01 -41.45 -10.20
C ILE A 732 32.78 -40.69 -11.50
N ILE A 733 31.97 -39.64 -11.46
CA ILE A 733 31.78 -38.73 -12.59
C ILE A 733 32.60 -37.47 -12.35
N GLU A 734 33.54 -37.18 -13.27
CA GLU A 734 34.39 -35.99 -13.23
C GLU A 734 34.26 -35.18 -14.52
N ALA A 735 33.91 -33.91 -14.37
CA ALA A 735 33.73 -32.97 -15.47
C ALA A 735 34.99 -32.15 -15.77
N HIS A 736 35.85 -31.88 -14.77
CA HIS A 736 37.00 -31.00 -14.90
C HIS A 736 38.25 -31.74 -15.44
N PRO A 737 38.82 -31.32 -16.58
CA PRO A 737 39.94 -32.03 -17.23
C PRO A 737 41.19 -32.18 -16.34
N GLU A 738 41.62 -31.12 -15.65
CA GLU A 738 42.82 -31.17 -14.79
C GLU A 738 42.65 -32.09 -13.57
N VAL A 739 41.43 -32.18 -13.03
CA VAL A 739 41.13 -33.03 -11.88
C VAL A 739 41.05 -34.50 -12.31
N TYR A 740 40.38 -34.76 -13.44
CA TYR A 740 40.36 -36.09 -14.07
C TYR A 740 41.77 -36.61 -14.36
N ASN A 741 42.62 -35.77 -14.96
CA ASN A 741 44.01 -36.13 -15.22
C ASN A 741 44.76 -36.44 -13.92
N ARG A 742 44.57 -35.64 -12.86
CA ARG A 742 45.19 -35.90 -11.55
C ARG A 742 44.74 -37.24 -10.95
N MET A 743 43.47 -37.62 -11.10
CA MET A 743 42.97 -38.92 -10.63
C MET A 743 43.67 -40.08 -11.33
N LEU A 744 43.86 -39.99 -12.65
CA LEU A 744 44.59 -41.00 -13.41
C LEU A 744 46.05 -41.10 -12.95
N HIS A 745 46.74 -39.97 -12.77
CA HIS A 745 48.13 -39.94 -12.29
C HIS A 745 48.30 -40.47 -10.85
N THR A 746 47.26 -40.37 -10.02
CA THR A 746 47.27 -40.85 -8.63
C THR A 746 46.78 -42.30 -8.50
N GLY A 747 46.63 -43.02 -9.62
CA GLY A 747 46.33 -44.46 -9.65
C GLY A 747 44.86 -44.80 -9.41
N TRP A 748 43.93 -43.84 -9.45
CA TRP A 748 42.50 -44.13 -9.26
C TRP A 748 41.91 -44.98 -10.40
N GLY A 749 42.41 -44.82 -11.62
CA GLY A 749 42.01 -45.63 -12.77
C GLY A 749 42.57 -47.06 -12.78
N GLU A 750 43.53 -47.36 -11.90
CA GLU A 750 44.16 -48.69 -11.79
C GLU A 750 43.49 -49.57 -10.72
N LYS A 751 42.52 -49.03 -9.96
CA LYS A 751 41.78 -49.78 -8.94
C LYS A 751 40.70 -50.65 -9.58
N ASP A 752 40.74 -51.96 -9.34
CA ASP A 752 39.83 -52.95 -9.94
C ASP A 752 38.33 -52.67 -9.71
N ASN A 753 37.97 -52.01 -8.61
CA ASN A 753 36.57 -51.70 -8.25
C ASN A 753 36.17 -50.24 -8.56
N VAL A 754 37.00 -49.44 -9.23
CA VAL A 754 36.70 -48.03 -9.54
C VAL A 754 36.48 -47.83 -11.03
N LYS A 755 35.39 -47.12 -11.38
CA LYS A 755 35.09 -46.69 -12.75
C LYS A 755 34.99 -45.17 -12.80
N ILE A 756 35.90 -44.52 -13.52
CA ILE A 756 35.88 -43.06 -13.69
C ILE A 756 35.25 -42.74 -15.05
N ILE A 757 34.23 -41.89 -15.07
CA ILE A 757 33.55 -41.42 -16.27
C ILE A 757 33.85 -39.93 -16.43
N PHE A 758 34.51 -39.58 -17.53
CA PHE A 758 34.83 -38.19 -17.86
C PHE A 758 33.64 -37.50 -18.57
N GLY A 759 33.21 -36.36 -18.04
CA GLY A 759 32.14 -35.54 -18.60
C GLY A 759 31.22 -34.97 -17.52
N ARG A 760 30.30 -34.08 -17.92
CA ARG A 760 29.26 -33.60 -17.02
C ARG A 760 28.26 -34.73 -16.77
N TRP A 761 27.69 -34.79 -15.57
CA TRP A 761 26.71 -35.84 -15.24
C TRP A 761 25.51 -35.84 -16.19
N GLN A 762 25.11 -34.68 -16.73
CA GLN A 762 24.06 -34.54 -17.73
C GLN A 762 24.41 -35.26 -19.04
N ASP A 763 25.67 -35.17 -19.48
CA ASP A 763 26.13 -35.72 -20.75
C ASP A 763 26.28 -37.25 -20.68
N VAL A 764 26.60 -37.77 -19.49
CA VAL A 764 26.90 -39.19 -19.27
C VAL A 764 25.75 -39.95 -18.61
N LEU A 765 24.62 -39.28 -18.34
CA LEU A 765 23.40 -39.87 -17.76
C LEU A 765 22.97 -41.18 -18.45
N PRO A 766 23.02 -41.34 -19.79
CA PRO A 766 22.66 -42.59 -20.46
C PRO A 766 23.62 -43.77 -20.16
N GLN A 767 24.79 -43.51 -19.61
CA GLN A 767 25.81 -44.51 -19.25
C GLN A 767 25.69 -44.97 -17.79
N LEU A 768 24.81 -44.34 -17.00
CA LEU A 768 24.65 -44.62 -15.58
C LEU A 768 23.67 -45.78 -15.37
N GLU A 769 23.99 -46.60 -14.38
CA GLU A 769 23.16 -47.72 -13.93
C GLU A 769 22.37 -47.32 -12.68
N SER A 770 21.74 -48.29 -12.01
CA SER A 770 21.15 -48.06 -10.69
C SER A 770 22.15 -48.37 -9.58
N TYR A 771 22.17 -47.58 -8.53
CA TYR A 771 23.16 -47.60 -7.45
C TYR A 771 22.51 -47.81 -6.08
N ASP A 772 23.26 -48.44 -5.18
CA ASP A 772 22.89 -48.68 -3.77
C ASP A 772 23.18 -47.44 -2.90
N GLY A 773 24.08 -46.57 -3.35
CA GLY A 773 24.37 -45.29 -2.72
C GLY A 773 24.79 -44.23 -3.74
N ILE A 774 24.30 -43.00 -3.56
CA ILE A 774 24.62 -41.87 -4.44
C ILE A 774 25.05 -40.68 -3.59
N PHE A 775 26.23 -40.13 -3.86
CA PHE A 775 26.69 -38.84 -3.35
C PHE A 775 26.75 -37.80 -4.48
N PHE A 776 26.21 -36.61 -4.24
CA PHE A 776 26.16 -35.52 -5.22
C PHE A 776 26.79 -34.23 -4.69
N ASP A 777 27.82 -33.72 -5.37
CA ASP A 777 28.60 -32.54 -4.98
C ASP A 777 29.19 -31.80 -6.20
N THR A 778 28.41 -30.92 -6.82
CA THR A 778 28.84 -30.18 -8.02
C THR A 778 29.26 -28.73 -7.72
N TYR A 779 30.34 -28.27 -8.35
CA TYR A 779 30.93 -26.92 -8.15
C TYR A 779 30.02 -25.73 -8.52
N GLY A 780 28.92 -25.98 -9.23
CA GLY A 780 27.83 -25.02 -9.36
C GLY A 780 26.87 -25.15 -8.18
N GLU A 781 26.96 -24.27 -7.18
CA GLU A 781 25.90 -24.11 -6.16
C GLU A 781 24.62 -23.50 -6.77
N TYR A 782 24.20 -23.97 -7.94
CA TYR A 782 22.93 -23.63 -8.54
C TYR A 782 21.90 -24.63 -8.08
N TYR A 783 20.87 -24.12 -7.42
CA TYR A 783 19.75 -24.93 -6.99
C TYR A 783 19.10 -25.69 -8.16
N GLU A 784 19.17 -25.12 -9.37
CA GLU A 784 18.66 -25.75 -10.57
C GLU A 784 19.34 -27.09 -10.89
N ASP A 785 20.66 -27.22 -10.72
CA ASP A 785 21.41 -28.43 -11.07
C ASP A 785 21.06 -29.59 -10.12
N LEU A 786 20.99 -29.30 -8.81
CA LEU A 786 20.54 -30.27 -7.80
C LEU A 786 19.10 -30.73 -8.06
N ARG A 787 18.22 -29.79 -8.41
CA ARG A 787 16.81 -30.06 -8.69
C ARG A 787 16.61 -30.86 -9.98
N GLU A 788 17.42 -30.61 -11.00
CA GLU A 788 17.44 -31.41 -12.23
C GLU A 788 17.86 -32.84 -11.91
N PHE A 789 18.93 -33.02 -11.13
CA PHE A 789 19.39 -34.34 -10.72
C PHE A 789 18.34 -35.12 -9.91
N HIS A 790 17.62 -34.46 -8.98
CA HIS A 790 16.55 -35.09 -8.19
C HIS A 790 15.45 -35.73 -9.07
N GLN A 791 15.17 -35.21 -10.27
CA GLN A 791 14.17 -35.80 -11.18
C GLN A 791 14.60 -37.16 -11.72
N HIS A 792 15.90 -37.45 -11.75
CA HIS A 792 16.47 -38.71 -12.21
C HIS A 792 16.70 -39.72 -11.07
N LEU A 793 16.58 -39.27 -9.80
CA LEU A 793 16.79 -40.12 -8.63
C LEU A 793 15.93 -41.39 -8.61
N PRO A 794 14.63 -41.38 -9.02
CA PRO A 794 13.82 -42.60 -9.09
C PRO A 794 14.34 -43.69 -10.03
N THR A 795 15.17 -43.34 -11.02
CA THR A 795 15.75 -44.30 -11.96
C THR A 795 17.15 -44.75 -11.51
N LEU A 796 17.90 -43.85 -10.86
CA LEU A 796 19.29 -44.07 -10.50
C LEU A 796 19.46 -44.71 -9.11
N LEU A 797 18.55 -44.49 -8.17
CA LEU A 797 18.65 -45.06 -6.82
C LEU A 797 17.82 -46.34 -6.71
N LYS A 798 18.46 -47.45 -6.33
CA LYS A 798 17.77 -48.73 -6.08
C LYS A 798 16.84 -48.64 -4.86
N PRO A 799 15.80 -49.50 -4.78
CA PRO A 799 15.04 -49.70 -3.55
C PRO A 799 15.98 -50.02 -2.38
N GLY A 800 15.75 -49.40 -1.22
CA GLY A 800 16.63 -49.47 -0.05
C GLY A 800 17.95 -48.69 -0.15
N GLY A 801 18.23 -48.04 -1.29
CA GLY A 801 19.44 -47.25 -1.50
C GLY A 801 19.42 -45.91 -0.76
N ILE A 802 20.61 -45.34 -0.51
CA ILE A 802 20.76 -44.05 0.19
C ILE A 802 21.30 -42.97 -0.73
N TYR A 803 20.59 -41.84 -0.78
CA TYR A 803 21.04 -40.63 -1.45
C TYR A 803 21.48 -39.57 -0.44
N SER A 804 22.61 -38.93 -0.72
CA SER A 804 23.16 -37.84 0.06
C SER A 804 23.81 -36.80 -0.86
N PHE A 805 23.82 -35.54 -0.47
CA PHE A 805 24.38 -34.46 -1.29
C PHE A 805 25.06 -33.40 -0.43
N PHE A 806 26.02 -32.68 -0.98
CA PHE A 806 26.66 -31.58 -0.28
C PHE A 806 25.69 -30.41 -0.08
N ASN A 807 25.37 -30.10 1.17
CA ASN A 807 24.40 -29.11 1.57
C ASN A 807 25.06 -27.73 1.80
N GLY A 808 25.68 -27.17 0.75
CA GLY A 808 26.41 -25.90 0.81
C GLY A 808 25.54 -24.64 0.79
N LEU A 809 24.28 -24.74 0.34
CA LEU A 809 23.46 -23.58 0.02
C LEU A 809 23.09 -22.73 1.24
N CYS A 810 23.28 -21.42 1.10
CA CYS A 810 23.07 -20.41 2.15
C CYS A 810 23.95 -20.59 3.40
N GLY A 811 25.13 -21.21 3.29
CA GLY A 811 26.11 -21.39 4.38
C GLY A 811 26.58 -20.10 5.09
N GLY A 812 26.19 -18.91 4.61
CA GLY A 812 26.43 -17.63 5.28
C GLY A 812 25.32 -17.15 6.22
N ASN A 813 24.15 -17.82 6.28
CA ASN A 813 23.01 -17.37 7.08
C ASN A 813 22.17 -18.55 7.62
N ALA A 814 22.15 -18.71 8.94
CA ALA A 814 21.50 -19.84 9.61
C ALA A 814 20.00 -19.97 9.30
N PHE A 815 19.28 -18.84 9.23
CA PHE A 815 17.84 -18.86 8.94
C PHE A 815 17.56 -19.36 7.51
N PHE A 816 18.29 -18.84 6.52
CA PHE A 816 18.08 -19.23 5.13
C PHE A 816 18.57 -20.65 4.84
N HIS A 817 19.64 -21.08 5.48
CA HIS A 817 20.12 -22.46 5.38
C HIS A 817 19.07 -23.46 5.90
N VAL A 818 18.45 -23.20 7.05
CA VAL A 818 17.36 -24.08 7.57
C VAL A 818 16.14 -24.10 6.64
N VAL A 819 15.75 -22.94 6.11
CA VAL A 819 14.64 -22.85 5.13
C VAL A 819 14.96 -23.65 3.87
N TYR A 820 16.19 -23.55 3.38
CA TYR A 820 16.67 -24.33 2.24
C TYR A 820 16.58 -25.84 2.50
N CYS A 821 17.08 -26.31 3.65
CA CYS A 821 17.01 -27.72 4.03
C CYS A 821 15.57 -28.26 4.02
N HIS A 822 14.60 -27.49 4.53
CA HIS A 822 13.19 -27.87 4.52
C HIS A 822 12.59 -27.89 3.11
N LEU A 823 12.99 -26.96 2.25
CA LEU A 823 12.49 -26.90 0.87
C LEU A 823 12.95 -28.13 0.07
N VAL A 824 14.23 -28.51 0.19
CA VAL A 824 14.76 -29.73 -0.43
C VAL A 824 14.08 -30.98 0.12
N SER A 825 13.87 -31.04 1.44
CA SER A 825 13.18 -32.18 2.08
C SER A 825 11.76 -32.35 1.53
N LEU A 826 11.00 -31.26 1.34
CA LEU A 826 9.66 -31.29 0.76
C LEU A 826 9.66 -31.70 -0.73
N GLU A 827 10.67 -31.27 -1.50
CA GLU A 827 10.79 -31.67 -2.90
C GLU A 827 11.10 -33.17 -3.03
N LEU A 828 11.99 -33.68 -2.20
CA LEU A 828 12.28 -35.12 -2.13
C LEU A 828 11.08 -35.92 -1.62
N GLU A 829 10.31 -35.41 -0.65
CA GLU A 829 9.06 -36.02 -0.18
C GLU A 829 8.03 -36.15 -1.32
N ASN A 830 7.89 -35.12 -2.16
CA ASN A 830 7.02 -35.17 -3.34
C ASN A 830 7.48 -36.18 -4.40
N LEU A 831 8.77 -36.53 -4.41
CA LEU A 831 9.34 -37.56 -5.27
C LEU A 831 9.30 -38.95 -4.63
N GLY A 832 8.75 -39.08 -3.42
CA GLY A 832 8.63 -40.35 -2.72
C GLY A 832 9.82 -40.68 -1.81
N TYR A 833 10.61 -39.70 -1.38
CA TYR A 833 11.78 -39.90 -0.50
C TYR A 833 11.61 -39.21 0.85
N SER A 834 12.01 -39.88 1.93
CA SER A 834 12.21 -39.25 3.23
C SER A 834 13.59 -38.60 3.28
N THR A 835 13.72 -37.48 4.01
CA THR A 835 14.99 -36.79 4.21
C THR A 835 15.24 -36.58 5.69
N GLN A 836 16.30 -37.17 6.21
CA GLN A 836 16.80 -36.92 7.56
C GLN A 836 17.95 -35.93 7.50
N LEU A 837 17.92 -34.91 8.36
CA LEU A 837 18.96 -33.88 8.46
C LEU A 837 19.70 -34.06 9.79
N ILE A 838 20.89 -34.65 9.74
CA ILE A 838 21.70 -34.94 10.93
C ILE A 838 22.61 -33.74 11.23
N PRO A 839 22.49 -33.07 12.38
CA PRO A 839 23.32 -31.92 12.71
C PRO A 839 24.76 -32.37 13.05
N LEU A 840 25.73 -31.80 12.35
CA LEU A 840 27.17 -31.99 12.55
C LEU A 840 27.80 -30.65 12.97
N PRO A 841 28.33 -30.53 14.20
CA PRO A 841 29.03 -29.32 14.62
C PRO A 841 30.36 -29.19 13.86
N VAL A 842 30.58 -28.03 13.25
CA VAL A 842 31.78 -27.72 12.44
C VAL A 842 32.57 -26.52 12.98
N LYS A 843 32.11 -25.93 14.07
CA LYS A 843 32.68 -24.72 14.68
C LYS A 843 34.19 -24.82 14.93
N ASP A 844 34.66 -25.97 15.40
CA ASP A 844 36.06 -26.21 15.75
C ASP A 844 36.97 -26.41 14.51
N CYS A 845 36.37 -26.56 13.32
CA CYS A 845 37.07 -26.72 12.04
C CYS A 845 37.12 -25.44 11.20
N LEU A 846 36.52 -24.33 11.67
CA LEU A 846 36.31 -23.09 10.91
C LEU A 846 37.17 -21.92 11.41
N GLY A 847 38.35 -22.20 11.96
CA GLY A 847 39.33 -21.19 12.40
C GLY A 847 39.66 -20.16 11.31
N GLU A 848 40.10 -18.96 11.71
CA GLU A 848 40.42 -17.88 10.77
C GLU A 848 41.58 -18.27 9.84
N GLU A 849 42.56 -19.07 10.30
CA GLU A 849 43.66 -19.59 9.48
C GLU A 849 43.20 -20.42 8.26
N VAL A 850 42.06 -21.12 8.36
CA VAL A 850 41.54 -21.96 7.28
C VAL A 850 41.22 -21.12 6.04
N TRP A 851 40.80 -19.87 6.22
CA TRP A 851 40.35 -18.99 5.15
C TRP A 851 41.46 -18.10 4.56
N GLU A 852 42.70 -18.24 5.02
CA GLU A 852 43.83 -17.43 4.52
C GLU A 852 44.04 -17.65 3.01
N GLY A 853 44.14 -16.56 2.24
CA GLY A 853 44.26 -16.62 0.77
C GLY A 853 42.95 -16.87 0.01
N VAL A 854 41.81 -17.10 0.70
CA VAL A 854 40.49 -17.30 0.07
C VAL A 854 39.72 -15.98 0.02
N LYS A 855 39.31 -15.56 -1.18
CA LYS A 855 38.64 -14.26 -1.39
C LYS A 855 37.29 -14.13 -0.66
N HIS A 856 36.52 -15.23 -0.56
CA HIS A 856 35.20 -15.27 0.05
C HIS A 856 34.96 -16.56 0.85
N LYS A 857 34.58 -16.44 2.13
CA LYS A 857 34.12 -17.58 2.94
C LYS A 857 32.73 -18.03 2.44
N TYR A 858 32.64 -19.22 1.86
CA TYR A 858 31.37 -19.80 1.40
C TYR A 858 30.56 -20.41 2.56
N TRP A 859 31.23 -20.76 3.67
CA TRP A 859 30.58 -21.30 4.87
C TRP A 859 30.91 -20.47 6.13
N LYS A 860 29.90 -20.24 6.99
CA LYS A 860 29.99 -19.46 8.23
C LYS A 860 29.12 -19.99 9.38
N LEU A 861 28.47 -21.15 9.22
CA LEU A 861 27.58 -21.71 10.25
C LEU A 861 28.34 -22.67 11.16
N ASP A 862 28.00 -22.64 12.45
CA ASP A 862 28.58 -23.54 13.47
C ASP A 862 28.12 -25.00 13.29
N THR A 863 27.08 -25.25 12.49
CA THR A 863 26.48 -26.57 12.29
C THR A 863 26.18 -26.79 10.82
N TYR A 864 26.62 -27.93 10.31
CA TYR A 864 26.26 -28.48 9.00
C TYR A 864 25.14 -29.51 9.17
N TYR A 865 24.10 -29.45 8.35
CA TYR A 865 23.03 -30.46 8.38
C TYR A 865 23.28 -31.47 7.27
N LEU A 866 23.70 -32.68 7.64
CA LEU A 866 23.95 -33.81 6.74
C LEU A 866 22.62 -34.39 6.22
N PRO A 867 22.29 -34.28 4.92
CA PRO A 867 21.11 -34.89 4.34
C PRO A 867 21.30 -36.39 4.09
N VAL A 868 20.42 -37.22 4.62
CA VAL A 868 20.33 -38.66 4.34
C VAL A 868 18.93 -38.94 3.81
N CYS A 869 18.84 -39.39 2.56
CA CYS A 869 17.57 -39.56 1.86
C CYS A 869 17.33 -41.03 1.48
N GLN A 870 16.11 -41.51 1.71
CA GLN A 870 15.70 -42.91 1.48
C GLN A 870 14.28 -42.97 0.91
N SER A 871 13.99 -43.96 0.08
CA SER A 871 12.65 -44.16 -0.50
C SER A 871 11.60 -44.42 0.60
N LEU A 872 10.44 -43.75 0.51
CA LEU A 872 9.30 -43.92 1.43
C LEU A 872 8.60 -45.27 1.28
N GLN A 873 8.81 -45.98 0.16
CA GLN A 873 8.23 -47.32 -0.04
C GLN A 873 8.92 -48.41 0.78
N ASP A 874 10.12 -48.13 1.31
CA ASP A 874 10.95 -49.08 2.05
C ASP A 874 10.95 -48.81 3.58
N SER A 875 10.15 -47.85 4.05
CA SER A 875 9.99 -47.54 5.48
C SER A 875 8.74 -48.22 6.06
N GLU A 876 8.79 -49.54 6.22
CA GLU A 876 7.96 -50.29 7.20
C GLU A 876 8.76 -50.62 8.46
#